data_AF-A0A1Q9P4F4-F1
#
_entry.id   AF-A0A1Q9P4F4-F1
#
_cell.length_a   1.000
_cell.length_b   1.000
_cell.length_c   1.000
_cell.angle_alpha   90.00
_cell.angle_beta   90.00
_cell.angle_gamma   90.00
#
_symmetry.space_group_name_H-M   'P 1'
#
loop_
_entity.id
_entity.type
_entity.pdbx_description
1 polymer ?
#
loop_
_entity_poly.entity_id
_entity_poly.type
_entity_poly.pdbx_seq_one_letter_code
_entity_poly.pdbx_strand_id
1 'polypeptide(L)'
;MSQSTPEKTIAPKRQRMLDMVLALGGLKEESAIPLSKVKEELDNLKTELAPLTDAILAFPDSYFEKFLEAVEKSKIVTEISDRGILKKSISNLEAALSKTESDSLKGLNNLLTSALESMTKVGETLETSVDIDMNTTLSTISGLISEIESITDNFEKTAETEAESAQAELVTLVETLNETKIMAETDPETALDELQKLGTKTRYGPGLRATAQVKRGKRDGRIDDSRFHKLVLENMLTEANRGVIMFILGKMGSKTVVQIGELMQTSPHTVQTALVTMIQRGEIEMVGLDGDAPVFSRVLTEIPNSTLVLKTIVQQGRVITKSLKNDAAGNANESLGKLQALLERLKILGAYEETTLSEPMNKLRETVDSATEAVLTSQTSDDAENLKLLVSAGLEAFARFRLKITLEKGPNLVSGTNVYGEKLDPEVYQIMMDTYLDNELERGTILILIRELGALTAHDLAERTNIPQDRILSHLLRMKRDELLTLAGESHGYILYDVPRTPSEAEIAIQTASNLALQLSEAKVELQRILSELKAPDIGNLTNSLEVFSKARDTLASVRVSGAVIDETKVNEVEESIRSAVLLTYRTRAKIPSTRPKVTLKDLADVDVPSVLDEYKNQMGYAPLLGFGTIEWEQSRCLGCKSCEIDCPENAIELKPRIEIPKFFEISDEALSQLPSSRSLFYKTVQNLATVKPSKDISLENEAPGFGSVEVDLWLCVACRTCVRRCPGPEGGALELELKWNLPEVVKHITSTS
;
A
#
# COMPACT_ATOMS: atom_id res chain seq x y z
N MET A 1 -70.84 11.49 4.82
CA MET A 1 -70.11 12.23 5.87
C MET A 1 -68.63 12.19 5.50
N SER A 2 -68.10 13.28 4.96
CA SER A 2 -66.68 13.39 4.59
C SER A 2 -65.88 13.65 5.85
N GLN A 3 -65.38 12.59 6.49
CA GLN A 3 -64.33 12.73 7.48
C GLN A 3 -63.11 13.30 6.75
N SER A 4 -62.75 14.54 7.06
CA SER A 4 -61.47 15.11 6.67
C SER A 4 -60.38 14.17 7.16
N THR A 5 -59.63 13.58 6.22
CA THR A 5 -58.42 12.82 6.53
C THR A 5 -57.52 13.69 7.40
N PRO A 6 -57.11 13.25 8.59
CA PRO A 6 -56.23 14.03 9.45
C PRO A 6 -54.93 14.33 8.68
N GLU A 7 -54.47 15.59 8.73
CA GLU A 7 -53.16 15.97 8.18
C GLU A 7 -52.11 15.01 8.75
N LYS A 8 -51.52 14.19 7.87
CA LYS A 8 -50.54 13.19 8.28
C LYS A 8 -49.24 13.91 8.66
N THR A 9 -48.96 14.00 9.95
CA THR A 9 -47.80 14.72 10.49
C THR A 9 -46.52 13.90 10.40
N ILE A 10 -45.40 14.51 9.99
CA ILE A 10 -44.09 13.86 9.87
C ILE A 10 -43.59 13.37 11.24
N ALA A 11 -42.89 12.24 11.26
CA ALA A 11 -42.09 11.82 12.41
C ALA A 11 -41.07 12.92 12.85
N PRO A 12 -41.01 13.31 14.14
CA PRO A 12 -40.17 14.41 14.62
C PRO A 12 -38.68 14.30 14.28
N LYS A 13 -38.15 13.09 14.21
CA LYS A 13 -36.75 12.82 13.86
C LYS A 13 -36.44 13.25 12.42
N ARG A 14 -37.37 13.00 11.50
CA ARG A 14 -37.24 13.36 10.09
C ARG A 14 -37.42 14.85 9.89
N GLN A 15 -38.37 15.48 10.60
CA GLN A 15 -38.55 16.93 10.60
C GLN A 15 -37.25 17.66 10.97
N ARG A 16 -36.58 17.24 12.04
CA ARG A 16 -35.31 17.87 12.49
C ARG A 16 -34.18 17.72 11.47
N MET A 17 -34.07 16.57 10.81
CA MET A 17 -33.05 16.36 9.78
C MET A 17 -33.35 17.15 8.52
N LEU A 18 -34.63 17.27 8.13
CA LEU A 18 -35.08 18.14 7.05
C LEU A 18 -34.79 19.61 7.35
N ASP A 19 -35.09 20.07 8.57
CA ASP A 19 -34.74 21.43 9.02
C ASP A 19 -33.23 21.68 8.92
N MET A 20 -32.42 20.69 9.28
CA MET A 20 -30.96 20.76 9.16
C MET A 20 -30.50 20.81 7.70
N VAL A 21 -31.07 20.00 6.81
CA VAL A 21 -30.74 20.01 5.38
C VAL A 21 -31.16 21.33 4.71
N LEU A 22 -32.35 21.85 5.04
CA LEU A 22 -32.83 23.13 4.54
C LEU A 22 -31.98 24.31 5.04
N ALA A 23 -31.54 24.27 6.31
CA ALA A 23 -30.64 25.26 6.89
C ALA A 23 -29.23 25.20 6.28
N LEU A 24 -28.68 24.00 6.10
CA LEU A 24 -27.35 23.81 5.51
C LEU A 24 -27.33 24.11 3.99
N GLY A 25 -28.43 23.80 3.29
CA GLY A 25 -28.61 24.00 1.85
C GLY A 25 -29.06 25.41 1.44
N GLY A 26 -29.35 26.30 2.41
CA GLY A 26 -29.72 27.70 2.13
C GLY A 26 -31.09 27.88 1.45
N LEU A 27 -32.00 26.91 1.62
CA LEU A 27 -33.32 26.87 0.97
C LEU A 27 -34.43 27.56 1.79
N LYS A 28 -34.14 27.98 3.02
CA LYS A 28 -35.06 28.76 3.87
C LYS A 28 -34.87 30.25 3.54
N GLU A 29 -35.95 30.98 3.24
CA GLU A 29 -35.91 32.44 3.13
C GLU A 29 -35.59 33.05 4.50
N GLU A 30 -34.30 33.20 4.81
CA GLU A 30 -33.88 34.11 5.88
C GLU A 30 -34.14 35.52 5.38
N SER A 31 -34.91 36.29 6.16
CA SER A 31 -35.22 37.70 5.91
C SER A 31 -33.96 38.44 5.48
N ALA A 32 -33.93 38.92 4.24
CA ALA A 32 -32.79 39.66 3.69
C ALA A 32 -32.49 40.86 4.61
N ILE A 33 -31.40 40.77 5.37
CA ILE A 33 -30.91 41.91 6.15
C ILE A 33 -30.57 43.02 5.15
N PRO A 34 -31.06 44.28 5.34
CA PRO A 34 -30.73 45.38 4.45
C PRO A 34 -29.21 45.55 4.34
N LEU A 35 -28.71 45.76 3.11
CA LEU A 35 -27.28 45.98 2.85
C LEU A 35 -26.68 47.13 3.68
N SER A 36 -27.52 48.10 4.09
CA SER A 36 -27.13 49.18 5.01
C SER A 36 -26.72 48.68 6.39
N LYS A 37 -27.44 47.71 6.97
CA LYS A 37 -27.11 47.10 8.26
C LYS A 37 -25.87 46.22 8.19
N VAL A 38 -25.67 45.52 7.07
CA VAL A 38 -24.44 44.74 6.82
C VAL A 38 -23.23 45.68 6.77
N LYS A 39 -23.34 46.82 6.10
CA LYS A 39 -22.28 47.82 6.04
C LYS A 39 -21.99 48.45 7.40
N GLU A 40 -23.02 48.77 8.19
CA GLU A 40 -22.88 49.30 9.55
C GLU A 40 -22.16 48.31 10.49
N GLU A 41 -22.53 47.03 10.46
CA GLU A 41 -21.86 45.99 11.27
C GLU A 41 -20.41 45.74 10.82
N LEU A 42 -20.10 45.88 9.52
CA LEU A 42 -18.72 45.82 9.01
C LEU A 42 -17.87 47.03 9.44
N ASP A 43 -18.45 48.24 9.40
CA ASP A 43 -17.76 49.47 9.83
C ASP A 43 -17.51 49.46 11.35
N ASN A 44 -18.46 48.95 12.14
CA ASN A 44 -18.30 48.72 13.58
C ASN A 44 -17.18 47.71 13.85
N LEU A 45 -17.18 46.56 13.15
CA LEU A 45 -16.13 45.56 13.28
C LEU A 45 -14.75 46.14 12.96
N LYS A 46 -14.63 46.96 11.90
CA LYS A 46 -13.36 47.60 11.54
C LYS A 46 -12.88 48.56 12.63
N THR A 47 -13.79 49.31 13.24
CA THR A 47 -13.48 50.26 14.32
C THR A 47 -13.02 49.53 15.59
N GLU A 48 -13.67 48.42 15.94
CA GLU A 48 -13.33 47.62 17.12
C GLU A 48 -12.06 46.76 16.93
N LEU A 49 -11.76 46.32 15.70
CA LEU A 49 -10.55 45.54 15.39
C LEU A 49 -9.28 46.41 15.26
N ALA A 50 -9.41 47.67 14.85
CA ALA A 50 -8.27 48.57 14.64
C ALA A 50 -7.29 48.62 15.84
N PRO A 51 -7.72 48.83 17.10
CA PRO A 51 -6.79 48.90 18.23
C PRO A 51 -6.11 47.56 18.59
N LEU A 52 -6.69 46.43 18.16
CA LEU A 52 -6.15 45.09 18.42
C LEU A 52 -5.18 44.63 17.33
N THR A 53 -5.35 45.17 16.12
CA THR A 53 -4.65 44.71 14.92
C THR A 53 -3.14 44.91 15.02
N ASP A 54 -2.69 46.07 15.49
CA ASP A 54 -1.26 46.40 15.51
C ASP A 54 -0.47 45.42 16.41
N ALA A 55 -1.04 45.05 17.56
CA ALA A 55 -0.46 44.06 18.46
C ALA A 55 -0.40 42.66 17.82
N ILE A 56 -1.47 42.25 17.12
CA ILE A 56 -1.56 40.95 16.44
C ILE A 56 -0.55 40.87 15.28
N LEU A 57 -0.43 41.93 14.48
CA LEU A 57 0.48 41.97 13.32
C LEU A 57 1.96 42.08 13.73
N ALA A 58 2.26 42.71 14.86
CA ALA A 58 3.63 42.84 15.39
C ALA A 58 4.12 41.59 16.14
N PHE A 59 3.20 40.75 16.63
CA PHE A 59 3.53 39.56 17.42
C PHE A 59 4.51 38.59 16.74
N PRO A 60 4.32 38.17 15.47
CA PRO A 60 5.22 37.23 14.82
C PRO A 60 6.68 37.72 14.80
N ASP A 61 6.92 38.95 14.34
CA ASP A 61 8.29 39.48 14.23
C ASP A 61 8.96 39.59 15.60
N SER A 62 8.19 40.07 16.58
CA SER A 62 8.60 40.26 17.97
C SER A 62 8.92 38.94 18.70
N TYR A 63 8.19 37.87 18.38
CA TYR A 63 8.47 36.52 18.89
C TYR A 63 9.69 35.90 18.19
N PHE A 64 9.76 35.97 16.85
CA PHE A 64 10.86 35.37 16.09
C PHE A 64 12.21 36.05 16.35
N GLU A 65 12.23 37.33 16.70
CA GLU A 65 13.43 38.03 17.18
C GLU A 65 13.99 37.35 18.45
N LYS A 66 13.12 37.09 19.44
CA LYS A 66 13.51 36.43 20.69
C LYS A 66 13.81 34.94 20.50
N PHE A 67 13.12 34.30 19.57
CA PHE A 67 13.44 32.95 19.13
C PHE A 67 14.84 32.87 18.53
N LEU A 68 15.20 33.79 17.64
CA LEU A 68 16.53 33.86 17.02
C LEU A 68 17.62 34.08 18.08
N GLU A 69 17.43 35.04 18.99
CA GLU A 69 18.36 35.26 20.13
C GLU A 69 18.56 33.99 20.96
N ALA A 70 17.48 33.26 21.24
CA ALA A 70 17.53 32.02 21.99
C ALA A 70 18.30 30.93 21.23
N VAL A 71 18.04 30.76 19.94
CA VAL A 71 18.72 29.80 19.05
C VAL A 71 20.21 30.09 18.92
N GLU A 72 20.60 31.35 18.75
CA GLU A 72 22.00 31.76 18.68
C GLU A 72 22.75 31.51 19.98
N LYS A 73 22.13 31.85 21.12
CA LYS A 73 22.73 31.69 22.45
C LYS A 73 22.93 30.23 22.84
N SER A 74 21.94 29.39 22.54
CA SER A 74 21.94 27.96 22.89
C SER A 74 22.68 27.08 21.88
N LYS A 75 22.98 27.61 20.68
CA LYS A 75 23.60 26.87 19.57
C LYS A 75 22.82 25.60 19.18
N ILE A 76 21.49 25.57 19.34
CA ILE A 76 20.69 24.36 19.05
C ILE A 76 20.84 23.88 17.61
N VAL A 77 21.20 24.77 16.69
CA VAL A 77 21.42 24.43 15.28
C VAL A 77 22.51 23.37 15.13
N THR A 78 23.48 23.32 16.05
CA THR A 78 24.53 22.28 16.07
C THR A 78 24.04 20.93 16.57
N GLU A 79 22.88 20.87 17.25
CA GLU A 79 22.25 19.65 17.74
C GLU A 79 21.31 19.02 16.69
N ILE A 80 21.10 19.69 15.55
CA ILE A 80 20.27 19.19 14.47
C ILE A 80 21.08 18.22 13.64
N SER A 81 20.67 16.96 13.67
CA SER A 81 21.36 15.87 12.96
C SER A 81 20.72 15.57 11.60
N ASP A 82 19.43 15.91 11.45
CA ASP A 82 18.65 15.57 10.27
C ASP A 82 18.69 16.66 9.18
N ARG A 83 19.36 16.33 8.07
CA ARG A 83 19.43 17.18 6.88
C ARG A 83 18.07 17.40 6.21
N GLY A 84 17.14 16.45 6.29
CA GLY A 84 15.78 16.55 5.77
C GLY A 84 14.94 17.56 6.54
N ILE A 85 15.01 17.54 7.88
CA ILE A 85 14.37 18.56 8.73
C ILE A 85 14.95 19.94 8.44
N LEU A 86 16.27 20.06 8.30
CA LEU A 86 16.93 21.32 7.90
C LEU A 86 16.42 21.84 6.55
N LYS A 87 16.44 21.00 5.51
CA LYS A 87 15.97 21.39 4.16
C LYS A 87 14.51 21.83 4.16
N LYS A 88 13.64 21.08 4.85
CA LYS A 88 12.22 21.43 4.95
C LYS A 88 12.02 22.74 5.71
N SER A 89 12.76 22.94 6.80
CA SER A 89 12.70 24.17 7.60
C SER A 89 13.20 25.38 6.83
N ILE A 90 14.30 25.24 6.08
CA ILE A 90 14.83 26.26 5.16
C ILE A 90 13.79 26.60 4.10
N SER A 91 13.23 25.60 3.42
CA SER A 91 12.21 25.82 2.38
C SER A 91 10.97 26.56 2.92
N ASN A 92 10.51 26.22 4.13
CA ASN A 92 9.42 26.93 4.78
C ASN A 92 9.78 28.39 5.11
N LEU A 93 10.99 28.64 5.60
CA LEU A 93 11.47 30.00 5.91
C LEU A 93 11.65 30.83 4.64
N GLU A 94 12.18 30.26 3.56
CA GLU A 94 12.28 30.91 2.25
C GLU A 94 10.88 31.27 1.71
N ALA A 95 9.92 30.35 1.80
CA ALA A 95 8.54 30.61 1.43
C ALA A 95 7.91 31.71 2.30
N ALA A 96 8.19 31.74 3.61
CA ALA A 96 7.73 32.80 4.50
C ALA A 96 8.36 34.17 4.14
N LEU A 97 9.66 34.20 3.86
CA LEU A 97 10.41 35.40 3.48
C LEU A 97 9.99 35.96 2.12
N SER A 98 9.51 35.12 1.20
CA SER A 98 8.92 35.58 -0.06
C SER A 98 7.62 36.38 0.12
N LYS A 99 6.95 36.22 1.28
CA LYS A 99 5.65 36.85 1.59
C LYS A 99 5.78 38.02 2.57
N THR A 100 6.78 38.00 3.45
CA THR A 100 6.94 39.03 4.49
C THR A 100 8.42 39.29 4.75
N GLU A 101 8.81 40.57 4.74
CA GLU A 101 10.15 40.96 5.15
C GLU A 101 10.26 40.91 6.68
N SER A 102 11.14 40.04 7.18
CA SER A 102 11.43 39.90 8.61
C SER A 102 12.90 39.56 8.80
N ASP A 103 13.64 40.42 9.50
CA ASP A 103 15.09 40.26 9.70
C ASP A 103 15.41 39.05 10.60
N SER A 104 14.53 38.74 11.55
CA SER A 104 14.67 37.57 12.42
C SER A 104 14.52 36.25 11.66
N LEU A 105 13.57 36.16 10.72
CA LEU A 105 13.43 35.00 9.84
C LEU A 105 14.60 34.86 8.86
N LYS A 106 15.14 35.98 8.34
CA LYS A 106 16.37 35.96 7.52
C LYS A 106 17.57 35.46 8.32
N GLY A 107 17.73 35.96 9.55
CA GLY A 107 18.78 35.50 10.47
C GLY A 107 18.70 34.00 10.74
N LEU A 108 17.50 33.49 11.03
CA LEU A 108 17.27 32.07 11.25
C LEU A 108 17.57 31.23 9.99
N ASN A 109 17.11 31.68 8.81
CA ASN A 109 17.37 30.99 7.55
C ASN A 109 18.87 30.91 7.24
N ASN A 110 19.61 32.00 7.46
CA ASN A 110 21.06 32.04 7.26
C ASN A 110 21.80 31.08 8.21
N LEU A 111 21.37 30.97 9.47
CA LEU A 111 21.94 30.02 10.44
C LEU A 111 21.71 28.57 9.99
N LEU A 112 20.48 28.22 9.59
CA LEU A 112 20.17 26.86 9.14
C LEU A 112 20.89 26.52 7.82
N THR A 113 20.99 27.48 6.89
CA THR A 113 21.72 27.31 5.62
C THR A 113 23.21 27.12 5.87
N SER A 114 23.81 27.93 6.75
CA SER A 114 25.23 27.80 7.13
C SER A 114 25.51 26.45 7.80
N ALA A 115 24.58 25.97 8.62
CA ALA A 115 24.68 24.64 9.21
C ALA A 115 24.62 23.54 8.16
N LEU A 116 23.68 23.61 7.21
CA LEU A 116 23.58 22.69 6.08
C LEU A 116 24.87 22.70 5.23
N GLU A 117 25.43 23.89 4.94
CA GLU A 117 26.67 24.04 4.20
C GLU A 117 27.88 23.43 4.94
N SER A 118 27.98 23.66 6.26
CA SER A 118 29.03 23.08 7.09
C SER A 118 28.97 21.56 7.13
N MET A 119 27.76 20.98 7.05
CA MET A 119 27.57 19.53 6.93
C MET A 119 27.96 19.00 5.54
N THR A 120 28.14 19.84 4.52
CA THR A 120 28.52 19.45 3.15
C THR A 120 29.97 19.73 2.77
N LYS A 121 30.71 20.56 3.51
CA LYS A 121 32.12 20.89 3.22
C LYS A 121 33.08 20.16 4.16
N VAL A 122 33.55 18.97 3.78
CA VAL A 122 34.78 18.36 4.31
C VAL A 122 35.58 17.81 3.13
N GLY A 123 36.78 18.37 2.89
CA GLY A 123 37.87 17.70 2.19
C GLY A 123 38.39 18.32 0.87
N GLU A 124 39.12 19.44 0.94
CA GLU A 124 40.14 19.78 -0.08
C GLU A 124 41.54 19.73 0.55
N THR A 125 42.51 19.26 -0.25
CA THR A 125 43.98 19.10 -0.05
C THR A 125 44.42 17.81 0.67
N LEU A 126 45.31 16.95 0.14
CA LEU A 126 46.62 17.17 -0.52
C LEU A 126 46.96 15.96 -1.44
N GLU A 127 47.42 16.21 -2.66
CA GLU A 127 47.85 15.19 -3.62
C GLU A 127 49.30 14.72 -3.36
N THR A 128 49.49 13.40 -3.29
CA THR A 128 50.77 12.76 -3.62
C THR A 128 50.48 11.48 -4.39
N SER A 129 50.84 11.46 -5.67
CA SER A 129 50.72 10.30 -6.55
C SER A 129 51.92 9.36 -6.39
N VAL A 130 51.65 8.06 -6.28
CA VAL A 130 52.61 7.01 -6.65
C VAL A 130 52.01 6.23 -7.82
N ASP A 131 52.84 6.03 -8.84
CA ASP A 131 52.50 5.49 -10.15
C ASP A 131 52.54 3.94 -10.11
N ILE A 132 51.39 3.28 -10.29
CA ILE A 132 51.28 1.84 -10.55
C ILE A 132 50.56 1.66 -11.88
N ASP A 133 51.15 0.87 -12.79
CA ASP A 133 50.66 0.65 -14.15
C ASP A 133 49.42 -0.27 -14.19
N MET A 134 48.25 0.29 -13.86
CA MET A 134 46.94 -0.39 -13.81
C MET A 134 46.50 -1.04 -15.12
N ASN A 135 47.08 -0.64 -16.26
CA ASN A 135 46.71 -1.20 -17.56
C ASN A 135 47.17 -2.66 -17.73
N THR A 136 48.35 -3.00 -17.18
CA THR A 136 48.87 -4.38 -17.21
C THR A 136 48.05 -5.33 -16.33
N THR A 137 47.53 -4.83 -15.21
CA THR A 137 46.71 -5.62 -14.28
C THR A 137 45.31 -5.90 -14.85
N LEU A 138 44.68 -4.90 -15.47
CA LEU A 138 43.37 -5.05 -16.11
C LEU A 138 43.39 -5.99 -17.33
N SER A 139 44.48 -6.00 -18.11
CA SER A 139 44.64 -6.96 -19.21
C SER A 139 44.81 -8.42 -18.72
N THR A 140 45.48 -8.61 -17.58
CA THR A 140 45.60 -9.93 -16.93
C THR A 140 44.24 -10.43 -16.43
N ILE A 141 43.43 -9.56 -15.82
CA ILE A 141 42.05 -9.86 -15.40
C ILE A 141 41.20 -10.27 -16.60
N SER A 142 41.28 -9.55 -17.72
CA SER A 142 40.55 -9.88 -18.95
C SER A 142 40.94 -11.23 -19.55
N GLY A 143 42.23 -11.58 -19.49
CA GLY A 143 42.72 -12.90 -19.92
C GLY A 143 42.14 -14.04 -19.07
N LEU A 144 42.13 -13.88 -17.74
CA LEU A 144 41.56 -14.87 -16.81
C LEU A 144 40.03 -14.99 -16.94
N ILE A 145 39.33 -13.89 -17.21
CA ILE A 145 37.88 -13.92 -17.53
C ILE A 145 37.63 -14.81 -18.74
N SER A 146 38.43 -14.66 -19.80
CA SER A 146 38.26 -15.45 -21.03
C SER A 146 38.53 -16.94 -20.81
N GLU A 147 39.49 -17.28 -19.93
CA GLU A 147 39.78 -18.66 -19.53
C GLU A 147 38.63 -19.28 -18.72
N ILE A 148 38.09 -18.54 -17.74
CA ILE A 148 36.92 -18.95 -16.93
C ILE A 148 35.67 -19.11 -17.81
N GLU A 149 35.48 -18.23 -18.78
CA GLU A 149 34.40 -18.30 -19.76
C GLU A 149 34.47 -19.59 -20.58
N SER A 150 35.65 -19.93 -21.12
CA SER A 150 35.84 -21.17 -21.87
C SER A 150 35.60 -22.43 -21.03
N ILE A 151 35.92 -22.40 -19.72
CA ILE A 151 35.64 -23.53 -18.82
C ILE A 151 34.14 -23.62 -18.53
N THR A 152 33.48 -22.49 -18.32
CA THR A 152 32.03 -22.41 -18.10
C THR A 152 31.25 -22.93 -19.32
N ASP A 153 31.68 -22.60 -20.54
CA ASP A 153 31.12 -23.14 -21.79
C ASP A 153 31.19 -24.68 -21.84
N ASN A 154 32.27 -25.27 -21.33
CA ASN A 154 32.42 -26.73 -21.30
C ASN A 154 31.50 -27.38 -20.26
N PHE A 155 31.23 -26.71 -19.14
CA PHE A 155 30.22 -27.18 -18.19
C PHE A 155 28.81 -27.12 -18.75
N GLU A 156 28.46 -26.05 -19.46
CA GLU A 156 27.17 -25.93 -20.14
C GLU A 156 26.98 -27.06 -21.17
N LYS A 157 28.00 -27.35 -21.99
CA LYS A 157 27.97 -28.48 -22.93
C LYS A 157 27.86 -29.83 -22.23
N THR A 158 28.57 -30.02 -21.12
CA THR A 158 28.49 -31.28 -20.35
C THR A 158 27.08 -31.45 -19.77
N ALA A 159 26.52 -30.39 -19.17
CA ALA A 159 25.15 -30.39 -18.67
C ALA A 159 24.12 -30.63 -19.77
N GLU A 160 24.33 -30.10 -20.98
CA GLU A 160 23.50 -30.38 -22.16
C GLU A 160 23.54 -31.87 -22.55
N THR A 161 24.73 -32.48 -22.63
CA THR A 161 24.86 -33.92 -22.92
C THR A 161 24.25 -34.81 -21.83
N GLU A 162 24.35 -34.43 -20.55
CA GLU A 162 23.69 -35.14 -19.45
C GLU A 162 22.16 -35.01 -19.55
N ALA A 163 21.64 -33.83 -19.89
CA ALA A 163 20.22 -33.60 -20.11
C ALA A 163 19.69 -34.43 -21.29
N GLU A 164 20.43 -34.53 -22.39
CA GLU A 164 20.11 -35.39 -23.53
C GLU A 164 20.05 -36.87 -23.12
N SER A 165 21.00 -37.33 -22.29
CA SER A 165 21.01 -38.71 -21.78
C SER A 165 19.81 -39.01 -20.86
N ALA A 166 19.36 -38.02 -20.09
CA ALA A 166 18.21 -38.11 -19.20
C ALA A 166 16.86 -38.04 -19.93
N GLN A 167 16.84 -37.53 -21.18
CA GLN A 167 15.62 -37.38 -21.97
C GLN A 167 14.91 -38.71 -22.22
N ALA A 168 15.66 -39.77 -22.51
CA ALA A 168 15.08 -41.10 -22.74
C ALA A 168 14.41 -41.65 -21.48
N GLU A 169 15.01 -41.46 -20.31
CA GLU A 169 14.43 -41.83 -19.03
C GLU A 169 13.17 -41.00 -18.73
N LEU A 170 13.20 -39.69 -19.00
CA LEU A 170 12.07 -38.81 -18.82
C LEU A 170 10.85 -39.24 -19.66
N VAL A 171 11.05 -39.59 -20.93
CA VAL A 171 9.96 -40.07 -21.80
C VAL A 171 9.25 -41.27 -21.15
N THR A 172 10.02 -42.25 -20.65
CA THR A 172 9.42 -43.41 -19.97
C THR A 172 8.68 -43.04 -18.68
N LEU A 173 9.15 -42.03 -17.94
CA LEU A 173 8.50 -41.54 -16.72
C LEU A 173 7.18 -40.84 -17.04
N VAL A 174 7.15 -40.02 -18.08
CA VAL A 174 5.96 -39.28 -18.53
C VAL A 174 4.91 -40.22 -19.08
N GLU A 175 5.29 -41.22 -19.89
CA GLU A 175 4.40 -42.28 -20.37
C GLU A 175 3.79 -43.04 -19.19
N THR A 176 4.61 -43.51 -18.25
CA THR A 176 4.14 -44.21 -17.04
C THR A 176 3.18 -43.34 -16.23
N LEU A 177 3.47 -42.04 -16.07
CA LEU A 177 2.62 -41.10 -15.34
C LEU A 177 1.25 -40.94 -16.02
N ASN A 178 1.22 -40.81 -17.34
CA ASN A 178 -0.01 -40.64 -18.11
C ASN A 178 -0.87 -41.91 -18.08
N GLU A 179 -0.27 -43.10 -18.23
CA GLU A 179 -0.97 -44.38 -18.08
C GLU A 179 -1.54 -44.54 -16.67
N THR A 180 -0.75 -44.21 -15.65
CA THR A 180 -1.18 -44.30 -14.24
C THR A 180 -2.31 -43.32 -13.92
N LYS A 181 -2.32 -42.13 -14.56
CA LYS A 181 -3.40 -41.15 -14.42
C LYS A 181 -4.74 -41.71 -14.92
N ILE A 182 -4.74 -42.40 -16.07
CA ILE A 182 -5.94 -43.05 -16.60
C ILE A 182 -6.36 -44.20 -15.68
N MET A 183 -5.41 -45.00 -15.21
CA MET A 183 -5.66 -46.13 -14.32
C MET A 183 -6.24 -45.71 -12.97
N ALA A 184 -5.84 -44.55 -12.44
CA ALA A 184 -6.31 -44.05 -11.13
C ALA A 184 -7.83 -43.85 -11.07
N GLU A 185 -8.49 -43.62 -12.21
CA GLU A 185 -9.94 -43.47 -12.31
C GLU A 185 -10.68 -44.82 -12.25
N THR A 186 -10.07 -45.90 -12.77
CA THR A 186 -10.71 -47.21 -12.88
C THR A 186 -10.25 -48.23 -11.85
N ASP A 187 -8.97 -48.17 -11.46
CA ASP A 187 -8.32 -49.07 -10.50
C ASP A 187 -7.30 -48.29 -9.64
N PRO A 188 -7.77 -47.59 -8.59
CA PRO A 188 -6.91 -46.78 -7.73
C PRO A 188 -5.90 -47.60 -6.90
N GLU A 189 -6.10 -48.90 -6.68
CA GLU A 189 -5.12 -49.73 -5.95
C GLU A 189 -3.90 -50.02 -6.82
N THR A 190 -4.13 -50.49 -8.06
CA THR A 190 -3.03 -50.73 -9.02
C THR A 190 -2.35 -49.41 -9.40
N ALA A 191 -3.10 -48.32 -9.56
CA ALA A 191 -2.52 -47.00 -9.82
C ALA A 191 -1.58 -46.56 -8.68
N LEU A 192 -1.95 -46.79 -7.41
CA LEU A 192 -1.10 -46.45 -6.27
C LEU A 192 0.19 -47.28 -6.22
N ASP A 193 0.18 -48.52 -6.72
CA ASP A 193 1.38 -49.35 -6.90
C ASP A 193 2.31 -48.77 -7.97
N GLU A 194 1.77 -48.35 -9.12
CA GLU A 194 2.55 -47.71 -10.18
C GLU A 194 3.12 -46.35 -9.76
N LEU A 195 2.35 -45.54 -9.02
CA LEU A 195 2.86 -44.28 -8.44
C LEU A 195 4.02 -44.51 -7.47
N GLN A 196 4.01 -45.62 -6.71
CA GLN A 196 5.15 -45.97 -5.86
C GLN A 196 6.40 -46.29 -6.70
N LYS A 197 6.24 -47.05 -7.79
CA LYS A 197 7.36 -47.37 -8.70
C LYS A 197 7.91 -46.10 -9.35
N LEU A 198 7.04 -45.18 -9.76
CA LEU A 198 7.43 -43.89 -10.31
C LEU A 198 8.18 -43.03 -9.27
N GLY A 199 7.71 -43.03 -8.02
CA GLY A 199 8.42 -42.42 -6.89
C GLY A 199 9.83 -42.98 -6.67
N THR A 200 10.03 -44.29 -6.87
CA THR A 200 11.36 -44.90 -6.76
C THR A 200 12.29 -44.52 -7.91
N LYS A 201 11.79 -44.45 -9.14
CA LYS A 201 12.57 -44.03 -10.31
C LYS A 201 12.99 -42.56 -10.21
N THR A 202 12.08 -41.69 -9.80
CA THR A 202 12.35 -40.25 -9.58
C THR A 202 13.13 -39.97 -8.28
N ARG A 203 13.30 -40.97 -7.41
CA ARG A 203 13.92 -40.84 -6.07
C ARG A 203 13.27 -39.77 -5.20
N TYR A 204 12.00 -39.44 -5.43
CA TYR A 204 11.29 -38.38 -4.71
C TYR A 204 10.76 -38.88 -3.36
N GLY A 205 11.53 -38.62 -2.29
CA GLY A 205 11.25 -39.07 -0.93
C GLY A 205 9.87 -38.68 -0.36
N PRO A 206 9.39 -37.43 -0.50
CA PRO A 206 8.06 -37.03 -0.04
C PRO A 206 6.93 -37.86 -0.66
N GLY A 207 6.97 -38.08 -1.98
CA GLY A 207 5.97 -38.90 -2.69
C GLY A 207 5.98 -40.37 -2.25
N LEU A 208 7.16 -40.94 -2.01
CA LEU A 208 7.29 -42.31 -1.47
C LEU A 208 6.69 -42.45 -0.06
N ARG A 209 6.94 -41.46 0.81
CA ARG A 209 6.35 -41.43 2.16
C ARG A 209 4.84 -41.31 2.10
N ALA A 210 4.32 -40.40 1.27
CA ALA A 210 2.89 -40.18 1.09
C ALA A 210 2.18 -41.45 0.59
N THR A 211 2.76 -42.10 -0.42
CA THR A 211 2.25 -43.38 -0.96
C THR A 211 2.22 -44.47 0.12
N ALA A 212 3.29 -44.60 0.90
CA ALA A 212 3.35 -45.58 1.99
C ALA A 212 2.33 -45.30 3.11
N GLN A 213 2.00 -44.04 3.38
CA GLN A 213 0.98 -43.66 4.35
C GLN A 213 -0.43 -43.99 3.86
N VAL A 214 -0.75 -43.70 2.60
CA VAL A 214 -2.06 -44.01 2.00
C VAL A 214 -2.30 -45.52 1.97
N LYS A 215 -1.30 -46.32 1.55
CA LYS A 215 -1.37 -47.80 1.60
C LYS A 215 -1.59 -48.34 3.00
N ARG A 216 -0.88 -47.82 4.00
CA ARG A 216 -1.10 -48.21 5.41
C ARG A 216 -2.49 -47.83 5.88
N GLY A 217 -2.94 -46.61 5.62
CA GLY A 217 -4.27 -46.14 6.02
C GLY A 217 -5.40 -46.99 5.45
N LYS A 218 -5.28 -47.41 4.17
CA LYS A 218 -6.22 -48.30 3.51
C LYS A 218 -6.22 -49.71 4.11
N ARG A 219 -5.05 -50.33 4.26
CA ARG A 219 -4.89 -51.67 4.86
C ARG A 219 -5.40 -51.74 6.30
N ASP A 220 -5.17 -50.69 7.08
CA ASP A 220 -5.58 -50.62 8.48
C ASP A 220 -7.06 -50.22 8.65
N GLY A 221 -7.81 -50.05 7.55
CA GLY A 221 -9.23 -49.66 7.56
C GLY A 221 -9.50 -48.23 8.04
N ARG A 222 -8.47 -47.37 8.11
CA ARG A 222 -8.57 -45.97 8.57
C ARG A 222 -9.08 -45.02 7.48
N ILE A 223 -9.04 -45.46 6.22
CA ILE A 223 -9.48 -44.70 5.04
C ILE A 223 -10.51 -45.56 4.30
N ASP A 224 -11.71 -45.03 4.11
CA ASP A 224 -12.76 -45.67 3.31
C ASP A 224 -12.46 -45.64 1.80
N ASP A 225 -13.19 -46.42 1.00
CA ASP A 225 -12.98 -46.53 -0.45
C ASP A 225 -13.12 -45.21 -1.20
N SER A 226 -14.11 -44.39 -0.84
CA SER A 226 -14.35 -43.11 -1.50
C SER A 226 -13.21 -42.13 -1.24
N ARG A 227 -12.77 -42.05 0.03
CA ARG A 227 -11.63 -41.21 0.43
C ARG A 227 -10.31 -41.73 -0.13
N PHE A 228 -10.11 -43.04 -0.21
CA PHE A 228 -8.94 -43.65 -0.82
C PHE A 228 -8.84 -43.27 -2.31
N HIS A 229 -9.92 -43.44 -3.07
CA HIS A 229 -9.98 -43.09 -4.48
C HIS A 229 -9.64 -41.61 -4.71
N LYS A 230 -10.23 -40.71 -3.91
CA LYS A 230 -9.91 -39.27 -3.97
C LYS A 230 -8.43 -38.96 -3.69
N LEU A 231 -7.85 -39.59 -2.67
CA LEU A 231 -6.44 -39.38 -2.32
C LEU A 231 -5.48 -39.85 -3.43
N VAL A 232 -5.82 -40.93 -4.14
CA VAL A 232 -5.02 -41.40 -5.28
C VAL A 232 -5.13 -40.41 -6.46
N LEU A 233 -6.35 -40.01 -6.82
CA LEU A 233 -6.61 -39.11 -7.96
C LEU A 233 -6.08 -37.69 -7.76
N GLU A 234 -6.19 -37.11 -6.56
CA GLU A 234 -5.80 -35.72 -6.34
C GLU A 234 -4.37 -35.65 -5.76
N ASN A 235 -4.16 -36.25 -4.60
CA ASN A 235 -2.94 -36.05 -3.83
C ASN A 235 -1.75 -36.84 -4.40
N MET A 236 -1.93 -38.13 -4.69
CA MET A 236 -0.80 -38.97 -5.13
C MET A 236 -0.34 -38.62 -6.55
N LEU A 237 -1.27 -38.29 -7.46
CA LEU A 237 -0.91 -37.75 -8.77
C LEU A 237 -0.18 -36.41 -8.67
N THR A 238 -0.54 -35.55 -7.72
CA THR A 238 0.20 -34.30 -7.48
C THR A 238 1.62 -34.58 -6.99
N GLU A 239 1.82 -35.50 -6.03
CA GLU A 239 3.17 -35.87 -5.57
C GLU A 239 4.00 -36.54 -6.68
N ALA A 240 3.38 -37.30 -7.57
CA ALA A 240 4.05 -37.91 -8.71
C ALA A 240 4.51 -36.86 -9.74
N ASN A 241 3.68 -35.86 -10.04
CA ASN A 241 4.07 -34.71 -10.85
C ASN A 241 5.28 -33.98 -10.25
N ARG A 242 5.29 -33.74 -8.93
CA ARG A 242 6.46 -33.15 -8.24
C ARG A 242 7.71 -34.02 -8.37
N GLY A 243 7.57 -35.34 -8.29
CA GLY A 243 8.67 -36.27 -8.51
C GLY A 243 9.29 -36.15 -9.91
N VAL A 244 8.46 -36.05 -10.95
CA VAL A 244 8.94 -35.83 -12.33
C VAL A 244 9.59 -34.46 -12.49
N ILE A 245 9.01 -33.41 -11.90
CA ILE A 245 9.61 -32.06 -11.88
C ILE A 245 10.98 -32.09 -11.21
N MET A 246 11.12 -32.73 -10.05
CA MET A 246 12.41 -32.89 -9.37
C MET A 246 13.42 -33.69 -10.19
N PHE A 247 12.96 -34.69 -10.95
CA PHE A 247 13.82 -35.40 -11.89
C PHE A 247 14.35 -34.47 -12.98
N ILE A 248 13.46 -33.69 -13.62
CA ILE A 248 13.84 -32.71 -14.65
C ILE A 248 14.84 -31.70 -14.07
N LEU A 249 14.52 -31.06 -12.96
CA LEU A 249 15.40 -30.05 -12.34
C LEU A 249 16.71 -30.64 -11.82
N GLY A 250 16.71 -31.93 -11.44
CA GLY A 250 17.90 -32.61 -10.92
C GLY A 250 18.82 -33.19 -12.01
N LYS A 251 18.29 -33.50 -13.20
CA LYS A 251 19.03 -34.18 -14.29
C LYS A 251 19.20 -33.36 -15.56
N MET A 252 18.33 -32.38 -15.77
CA MET A 252 18.28 -31.56 -16.98
C MET A 252 18.52 -30.06 -16.66
N GLY A 253 18.88 -29.76 -15.40
CA GLY A 253 19.18 -28.43 -14.91
C GLY A 253 17.98 -27.53 -14.74
N SER A 254 18.26 -26.26 -14.50
CA SER A 254 17.26 -25.22 -14.25
C SER A 254 16.37 -25.00 -15.49
N LYS A 255 15.05 -24.81 -15.29
CA LYS A 255 14.05 -24.70 -16.38
C LYS A 255 12.89 -23.77 -16.00
N THR A 256 12.24 -23.19 -17.01
CA THR A 256 11.00 -22.41 -16.84
C THR A 256 9.77 -23.31 -16.73
N VAL A 257 8.64 -22.74 -16.28
CA VAL A 257 7.34 -23.46 -16.23
C VAL A 257 6.96 -24.03 -17.59
N VAL A 258 7.18 -23.26 -18.66
CA VAL A 258 6.81 -23.65 -20.04
C VAL A 258 7.66 -24.83 -20.50
N GLN A 259 8.98 -24.75 -20.33
CA GLN A 259 9.91 -25.83 -20.68
C GLN A 259 9.59 -27.13 -19.92
N ILE A 260 9.30 -27.05 -18.62
CA ILE A 260 8.89 -28.22 -17.83
C ILE A 260 7.54 -28.77 -18.33
N GLY A 261 6.60 -27.91 -18.70
CA GLY A 261 5.31 -28.32 -19.27
C GLY A 261 5.44 -29.09 -20.58
N GLU A 262 6.29 -28.61 -21.49
CA GLU A 262 6.62 -29.27 -22.75
C GLU A 262 7.26 -30.64 -22.51
N LEU A 263 8.26 -30.69 -21.61
CA LEU A 263 8.98 -31.92 -21.24
C LEU A 263 8.06 -32.96 -20.59
N MET A 264 7.10 -32.53 -19.77
CA MET A 264 6.12 -33.40 -19.12
C MET A 264 4.88 -33.71 -19.98
N GLN A 265 4.77 -33.12 -21.18
CA GLN A 265 3.57 -33.19 -22.03
C GLN A 265 2.28 -32.82 -21.27
N THR A 266 2.36 -31.80 -20.41
CA THR A 266 1.25 -31.35 -19.55
C THR A 266 1.07 -29.85 -19.62
N SER A 267 -0.08 -29.34 -19.14
CA SER A 267 -0.35 -27.91 -19.20
C SER A 267 0.57 -27.12 -18.26
N PRO A 268 1.07 -25.94 -18.68
CA PRO A 268 1.87 -25.07 -17.82
C PRO A 268 1.16 -24.71 -16.49
N HIS A 269 -0.17 -24.64 -16.48
CA HIS A 269 -0.96 -24.44 -15.25
C HIS A 269 -0.76 -25.57 -14.22
N THR A 270 -0.71 -26.83 -14.67
CA THR A 270 -0.50 -27.99 -13.79
C THR A 270 0.91 -27.96 -13.20
N VAL A 271 1.90 -27.65 -14.03
CA VAL A 271 3.29 -27.46 -13.60
C VAL A 271 3.40 -26.30 -12.60
N GLN A 272 2.81 -25.15 -12.90
CA GLN A 272 2.83 -23.97 -12.03
C GLN A 272 2.23 -24.27 -10.66
N THR A 273 1.10 -24.98 -10.61
CA THR A 273 0.47 -25.39 -9.34
C THR A 273 1.41 -26.28 -8.53
N ALA A 274 2.09 -27.24 -9.17
CA ALA A 274 3.08 -28.08 -8.52
C ALA A 274 4.29 -27.27 -8.03
N LEU A 275 4.87 -26.40 -8.86
CA LEU A 275 6.01 -25.56 -8.51
C LEU A 275 5.71 -24.65 -7.32
N VAL A 276 4.56 -23.96 -7.28
CA VAL A 276 4.17 -23.10 -6.15
C VAL A 276 4.20 -23.87 -4.83
N THR A 277 3.66 -25.09 -4.83
CA THR A 277 3.66 -25.92 -3.63
C THR A 277 5.04 -26.48 -3.27
N MET A 278 5.92 -26.69 -4.25
CA MET A 278 7.30 -27.13 -4.03
C MET A 278 8.16 -25.99 -3.46
N ILE A 279 7.93 -24.74 -3.90
CA ILE A 279 8.55 -23.54 -3.31
C ILE A 279 8.14 -23.39 -1.85
N GLN A 280 6.85 -23.55 -1.54
CA GLN A 280 6.34 -23.51 -0.15
C GLN A 280 6.97 -24.60 0.74
N ARG A 281 7.38 -25.73 0.15
CA ARG A 281 8.07 -26.82 0.84
C ARG A 281 9.59 -26.65 0.88
N GLY A 282 10.13 -25.62 0.23
CA GLY A 282 11.58 -25.40 0.13
C GLY A 282 12.31 -26.45 -0.70
N GLU A 283 11.62 -27.10 -1.65
CA GLU A 283 12.21 -28.15 -2.51
C GLU A 283 12.88 -27.55 -3.75
N ILE A 284 12.37 -26.41 -4.22
CA ILE A 284 12.85 -25.68 -5.40
C ILE A 284 12.90 -24.18 -5.11
N GLU A 285 13.71 -23.45 -5.87
CA GLU A 285 13.82 -22.00 -5.80
C GLU A 285 13.86 -21.37 -7.19
N MET A 286 13.54 -20.07 -7.25
CA MET A 286 13.71 -19.28 -8.47
C MET A 286 15.15 -18.77 -8.50
N VAL A 287 15.91 -19.18 -9.51
CA VAL A 287 17.36 -18.88 -9.62
C VAL A 287 17.66 -17.72 -10.56
N GLY A 288 16.69 -17.32 -11.40
CA GLY A 288 16.86 -16.23 -12.36
C GLY A 288 15.68 -16.06 -13.29
N LEU A 289 15.89 -15.28 -14.35
CA LEU A 289 14.94 -15.06 -15.44
C LEU A 289 15.57 -15.48 -16.77
N ASP A 290 14.80 -16.14 -17.62
CA ASP A 290 15.11 -16.39 -19.02
C ASP A 290 14.12 -15.53 -19.85
N GLY A 291 14.60 -14.37 -20.30
CA GLY A 291 13.73 -13.27 -20.75
C GLY A 291 12.85 -12.74 -19.60
N ASP A 292 11.53 -12.81 -19.76
CA ASP A 292 10.54 -12.44 -18.73
C ASP A 292 10.05 -13.66 -17.91
N ALA A 293 10.54 -14.87 -18.21
CA ALA A 293 10.06 -16.10 -17.59
C ALA A 293 10.93 -16.52 -16.38
N PRO A 294 10.33 -16.79 -15.21
CA PRO A 294 11.05 -17.32 -14.06
C PRO A 294 11.68 -18.70 -14.35
N VAL A 295 12.97 -18.82 -14.04
CA VAL A 295 13.73 -20.07 -14.11
C VAL A 295 13.80 -20.69 -12.72
N PHE A 296 13.38 -21.95 -12.62
CA PHE A 296 13.38 -22.70 -11.38
C PHE A 296 14.52 -23.71 -11.36
N SER A 297 15.12 -23.88 -10.19
CA SER A 297 16.10 -24.93 -9.93
C SER A 297 15.76 -25.68 -8.64
N ARG A 298 16.35 -26.85 -8.48
CA ARG A 298 16.38 -27.57 -7.20
C ARG A 298 17.08 -26.68 -6.17
N VAL A 299 16.54 -26.61 -4.94
CA VAL A 299 17.31 -26.02 -3.83
C VAL A 299 18.56 -26.87 -3.61
N LEU A 300 19.72 -26.29 -3.91
CA LEU A 300 21.00 -26.94 -3.67
C LEU A 300 21.34 -26.81 -2.18
N THR A 301 21.83 -27.89 -1.58
CA THR A 301 22.29 -27.87 -0.18
C THR A 301 23.59 -27.09 -0.02
N GLU A 302 24.38 -26.96 -1.10
CA GLU A 302 25.68 -26.30 -1.15
C GLU A 302 25.83 -25.59 -2.51
N ILE A 303 26.26 -24.32 -2.49
CA ILE A 303 26.67 -23.57 -3.68
C ILE A 303 28.16 -23.83 -3.89
N PRO A 304 28.62 -24.14 -5.11
CA PRO A 304 30.03 -24.34 -5.38
C PRO A 304 30.91 -23.17 -4.90
N ASN A 305 32.02 -23.47 -4.21
CA ASN A 305 32.92 -22.46 -3.63
C ASN A 305 33.46 -21.52 -4.71
N SER A 306 33.71 -22.02 -5.92
CA SER A 306 34.12 -21.22 -7.07
C SER A 306 33.09 -20.15 -7.47
N THR A 307 31.78 -20.41 -7.31
CA THR A 307 30.72 -19.40 -7.51
C THR A 307 30.76 -18.33 -6.41
N LEU A 308 31.02 -18.73 -5.16
CA LEU A 308 31.16 -17.80 -4.03
C LEU A 308 32.40 -16.90 -4.19
N VAL A 309 33.53 -17.48 -4.60
CA VAL A 309 34.76 -16.73 -4.89
C VAL A 309 34.53 -15.73 -6.02
N LEU A 310 33.86 -16.12 -7.10
CA LEU A 310 33.51 -15.20 -8.19
C LEU A 310 32.59 -14.06 -7.73
N LYS A 311 31.63 -14.34 -6.84
CA LYS A 311 30.78 -13.31 -6.23
C LYS A 311 31.61 -12.29 -5.46
N THR A 312 32.59 -12.75 -4.66
CA THR A 312 33.53 -11.88 -3.93
C THR A 312 34.38 -11.05 -4.89
N ILE A 313 34.90 -11.68 -5.96
CA ILE A 313 35.69 -10.99 -7.00
C ILE A 313 34.86 -9.90 -7.69
N VAL A 314 33.58 -10.15 -8.00
CA VAL A 314 32.66 -9.15 -8.56
C VAL A 314 32.46 -7.98 -7.59
N GLN A 315 32.34 -8.25 -6.28
CA GLN A 315 32.23 -7.21 -5.26
C GLN A 315 33.50 -6.36 -5.16
N GLN A 316 34.69 -6.99 -5.15
CA GLN A 316 35.97 -6.28 -5.13
C GLN A 316 36.21 -5.50 -6.44
N GLY A 317 35.83 -6.06 -7.58
CA GLY A 317 35.87 -5.40 -8.88
C GLY A 317 35.08 -4.09 -8.91
N ARG A 318 33.92 -4.04 -8.21
CA ARG A 318 33.14 -2.79 -8.04
C ARG A 318 33.92 -1.70 -7.29
N VAL A 319 34.68 -2.08 -6.28
CA VAL A 319 35.52 -1.15 -5.51
C VAL A 319 36.62 -0.60 -6.42
N ILE A 320 37.32 -1.47 -7.15
CA ILE A 320 38.36 -1.07 -8.11
C ILE A 320 37.80 -0.11 -9.18
N THR A 321 36.63 -0.40 -9.77
CA THR A 321 36.02 0.47 -10.79
C THR A 321 35.67 1.86 -10.27
N LYS A 322 35.25 1.97 -9.00
CA LYS A 322 34.89 3.25 -8.37
C LYS A 322 36.12 4.13 -8.11
N SER A 323 37.25 3.47 -7.88
CA SER A 323 38.53 4.08 -7.51
C SER A 323 39.36 4.55 -8.70
N LEU A 324 39.09 4.04 -9.91
CA LEU A 324 39.82 4.38 -11.13
C LEU A 324 39.17 5.54 -11.90
N LYS A 325 39.99 6.34 -12.58
CA LYS A 325 39.55 7.43 -13.48
C LYS A 325 40.05 7.18 -14.92
N ASN A 326 39.38 7.77 -15.92
CA ASN A 326 39.72 7.71 -17.35
C ASN A 326 39.63 6.29 -17.97
N ASP A 327 40.37 6.02 -19.06
CA ASP A 327 40.28 4.78 -19.86
C ASP A 327 40.43 3.47 -19.07
N ALA A 328 41.15 3.51 -17.94
CA ALA A 328 41.26 2.38 -17.00
C ALA A 328 39.92 2.02 -16.33
N ALA A 329 39.06 3.02 -16.06
CA ALA A 329 37.71 2.80 -15.52
C ALA A 329 36.78 2.17 -16.57
N GLY A 330 36.95 2.49 -17.85
CA GLY A 330 36.21 1.87 -18.96
C GLY A 330 36.51 0.37 -19.07
N ASN A 331 37.80 0.01 -19.10
CA ASN A 331 38.25 -1.38 -19.18
C ASN A 331 37.88 -2.20 -17.93
N ALA A 332 37.93 -1.58 -16.74
CA ALA A 332 37.51 -2.21 -15.50
C ALA A 332 35.99 -2.47 -15.46
N ASN A 333 35.17 -1.53 -15.95
CA ASN A 333 33.72 -1.71 -16.06
C ASN A 333 33.33 -2.80 -17.07
N GLU A 334 34.03 -2.88 -18.21
CA GLU A 334 33.82 -3.96 -19.18
C GLU A 334 34.13 -5.34 -18.55
N SER A 335 35.24 -5.44 -17.83
CA SER A 335 35.65 -6.66 -17.13
C SER A 335 34.64 -7.03 -16.03
N LEU A 336 34.14 -6.06 -15.28
CA LEU A 336 33.10 -6.25 -14.27
C LEU A 336 31.77 -6.76 -14.88
N GLY A 337 31.37 -6.23 -16.04
CA GLY A 337 30.19 -6.69 -16.75
C GLY A 337 30.30 -8.15 -17.19
N LYS A 338 31.46 -8.55 -17.71
CA LYS A 338 31.75 -9.95 -18.08
C LYS A 338 31.74 -10.89 -16.87
N LEU A 339 32.33 -10.47 -15.75
CA LEU A 339 32.31 -11.24 -14.49
C LEU A 339 30.88 -11.42 -13.93
N GLN A 340 30.03 -10.39 -14.04
CA GLN A 340 28.62 -10.49 -13.63
C GLN A 340 27.84 -11.47 -14.52
N ALA A 341 28.05 -11.44 -15.84
CA ALA A 341 27.45 -12.39 -16.76
C ALA A 341 27.88 -13.84 -16.44
N LEU A 342 29.18 -14.05 -16.16
CA LEU A 342 29.70 -15.36 -15.74
C LEU A 342 29.10 -15.84 -14.41
N LEU A 343 28.92 -14.94 -13.45
CA LEU A 343 28.29 -15.26 -12.17
C LEU A 343 26.85 -15.74 -12.35
N GLU A 344 26.07 -15.09 -13.21
CA GLU A 344 24.70 -15.52 -13.51
C GLU A 344 24.66 -16.88 -14.23
N ARG A 345 25.57 -17.12 -15.18
CA ARG A 345 25.69 -18.41 -15.86
C ARG A 345 26.01 -19.55 -14.89
N LEU A 346 26.97 -19.36 -13.99
CA LEU A 346 27.33 -20.36 -12.98
C LEU A 346 26.20 -20.61 -11.96
N LYS A 347 25.42 -19.58 -11.60
CA LYS A 347 24.21 -19.76 -10.76
C LYS A 347 23.14 -20.59 -11.48
N ILE A 348 22.95 -20.39 -12.78
CA ILE A 348 21.99 -21.15 -13.58
C ILE A 348 22.41 -22.63 -13.68
N LEU A 349 23.70 -22.89 -13.87
CA LEU A 349 24.30 -24.23 -13.85
C LEU A 349 24.11 -24.93 -12.50
N GLY A 350 24.25 -24.18 -11.41
CA GLY A 350 24.02 -24.67 -10.05
C GLY A 350 25.15 -25.59 -9.56
N ALA A 351 25.16 -26.86 -9.96
CA ALA A 351 26.16 -27.85 -9.55
C ALA A 351 27.09 -28.23 -10.71
N TYR A 352 28.41 -28.14 -10.50
CA TYR A 352 29.44 -28.45 -11.50
C TYR A 352 30.75 -28.88 -10.82
N GLU A 353 31.67 -29.51 -11.55
CA GLU A 353 32.95 -29.96 -11.00
C GLU A 353 33.93 -28.80 -10.85
N GLU A 354 34.17 -28.35 -9.62
CA GLU A 354 34.98 -27.15 -9.35
C GLU A 354 36.48 -27.27 -9.65
N THR A 355 36.99 -28.49 -9.83
CA THR A 355 38.43 -28.78 -9.91
C THR A 355 39.12 -27.95 -10.99
N THR A 356 38.48 -27.81 -12.16
CA THR A 356 39.01 -27.08 -13.33
C THR A 356 38.84 -25.56 -13.23
N LEU A 357 37.88 -25.06 -12.45
CA LEU A 357 37.72 -23.63 -12.19
C LEU A 357 38.60 -23.11 -11.05
N SER A 358 38.99 -23.97 -10.11
CA SER A 358 39.67 -23.56 -8.87
C SER A 358 40.96 -22.78 -9.10
N GLU A 359 41.81 -23.22 -10.04
CA GLU A 359 43.09 -22.57 -10.36
C GLU A 359 42.91 -21.19 -11.02
N PRO A 360 42.17 -21.03 -12.14
CA PRO A 360 41.96 -19.72 -12.74
C PRO A 360 41.16 -18.78 -11.83
N MET A 361 40.23 -19.29 -11.02
CA MET A 361 39.47 -18.49 -10.05
C MET A 361 40.34 -17.97 -8.91
N ASN A 362 41.27 -18.78 -8.41
CA ASN A 362 42.25 -18.34 -7.40
C ASN A 362 43.24 -17.33 -7.98
N LYS A 363 43.74 -17.53 -9.21
CA LYS A 363 44.59 -16.54 -9.90
C LYS A 363 43.86 -15.22 -10.13
N LEU A 364 42.58 -15.28 -10.52
CA LEU A 364 41.76 -14.10 -10.69
C LEU A 364 41.55 -13.38 -9.36
N ARG A 365 41.27 -14.12 -8.29
CA ARG A 365 41.19 -13.59 -6.93
C ARG A 365 42.48 -12.91 -6.52
N GLU A 366 43.63 -13.57 -6.62
CA GLU A 366 44.94 -13.00 -6.25
C GLU A 366 45.26 -11.74 -7.06
N THR A 367 44.93 -11.72 -8.34
CA THR A 367 45.13 -10.56 -9.22
C THR A 367 44.23 -9.39 -8.82
N VAL A 368 42.96 -9.66 -8.49
CA VAL A 368 41.99 -8.66 -8.04
C VAL A 368 42.29 -8.19 -6.62
N ASP A 369 42.74 -9.07 -5.73
CA ASP A 369 43.21 -8.73 -4.37
C ASP A 369 44.42 -7.80 -4.46
N SER A 370 45.42 -8.12 -5.30
CA SER A 370 46.61 -7.29 -5.53
C SER A 370 46.25 -5.92 -6.13
N ALA A 371 45.30 -5.89 -7.08
CA ALA A 371 44.78 -4.65 -7.67
C ALA A 371 44.03 -3.82 -6.63
N THR A 372 43.23 -4.46 -5.78
CA THR A 372 42.49 -3.82 -4.69
C THR A 372 43.45 -3.26 -3.65
N GLU A 373 44.51 -3.99 -3.27
CA GLU A 373 45.53 -3.52 -2.33
C GLU A 373 46.34 -2.34 -2.91
N ALA A 374 46.68 -2.37 -4.19
CA ALA A 374 47.32 -1.26 -4.90
C ALA A 374 46.42 0.00 -4.96
N VAL A 375 45.12 -0.20 -5.15
CA VAL A 375 44.12 0.87 -5.10
C VAL A 375 43.98 1.41 -3.66
N LEU A 376 43.85 0.54 -2.66
CA LEU A 376 43.73 0.94 -1.25
C LEU A 376 44.99 1.65 -0.72
N THR A 377 46.18 1.30 -1.22
CA THR A 377 47.44 1.95 -0.85
C THR A 377 47.69 3.28 -1.57
N SER A 378 46.91 3.60 -2.61
CA SER A 378 47.02 4.84 -3.39
C SER A 378 45.92 5.87 -3.08
N GLN A 379 45.07 5.63 -2.07
CA GLN A 379 43.82 6.38 -1.92
C GLN A 379 43.65 7.31 -0.71
N THR A 380 42.79 8.31 -0.96
CA THR A 380 42.47 9.56 -0.26
C THR A 380 41.41 9.42 0.85
N SER A 381 41.00 10.56 1.46
CA SER A 381 40.08 10.67 2.60
C SER A 381 38.64 10.13 2.42
N ASP A 382 38.22 9.74 1.21
CA ASP A 382 36.87 9.17 0.96
C ASP A 382 36.70 7.76 1.57
N ASP A 383 37.78 7.01 1.78
CA ASP A 383 37.70 5.66 2.37
C ASP A 383 37.53 5.68 3.89
N ALA A 384 37.89 6.78 4.55
CA ALA A 384 37.59 6.96 5.96
C ALA A 384 36.07 7.06 6.19
N GLU A 385 35.31 7.67 5.26
CA GLU A 385 33.86 7.71 5.33
C GLU A 385 33.23 6.36 5.00
N ASN A 386 33.71 5.64 3.97
CA ASN A 386 33.18 4.30 3.66
C ASN A 386 33.48 3.29 4.77
N LEU A 387 34.67 3.34 5.36
CA LEU A 387 35.07 2.45 6.45
C LEU A 387 34.36 2.84 7.75
N LYS A 388 34.14 4.14 8.01
CA LYS A 388 33.28 4.62 9.09
C LYS A 388 31.82 4.22 8.88
N LEU A 389 31.31 4.25 7.66
CA LEU A 389 29.96 3.81 7.29
C LEU A 389 29.81 2.31 7.51
N LEU A 390 30.79 1.50 7.09
CA LEU A 390 30.81 0.06 7.31
C LEU A 390 30.95 -0.31 8.79
N VAL A 391 31.81 0.37 9.54
CA VAL A 391 31.95 0.18 10.99
C VAL A 391 30.66 0.59 11.71
N SER A 392 30.03 1.70 11.29
CA SER A 392 28.74 2.14 11.84
C SER A 392 27.62 1.17 11.47
N ALA A 393 27.63 0.62 10.24
CA ALA A 393 26.67 -0.39 9.78
C ALA A 393 26.84 -1.70 10.55
N GLY A 394 28.08 -2.10 10.81
CA GLY A 394 28.41 -3.20 11.69
C GLY A 394 27.90 -2.97 13.11
N LEU A 395 28.15 -1.80 13.71
CA LEU A 395 27.64 -1.45 15.03
C LEU A 395 26.10 -1.44 15.08
N GLU A 396 25.44 -0.90 14.05
CA GLU A 396 23.98 -0.91 13.92
C GLU A 396 23.44 -2.35 13.81
N ALA A 397 24.10 -3.22 13.04
CA ALA A 397 23.76 -4.63 12.93
C ALA A 397 23.95 -5.36 14.28
N PHE A 398 25.02 -5.05 15.02
CA PHE A 398 25.31 -5.62 16.35
C PHE A 398 24.36 -5.12 17.45
N ALA A 399 23.90 -3.87 17.36
CA ALA A 399 22.92 -3.31 18.28
C ALA A 399 21.55 -4.01 18.17
N ARG A 400 21.28 -4.68 17.04
CA ARG A 400 20.01 -5.40 16.83
C ARG A 400 20.02 -6.75 17.53
N PHE A 401 18.91 -6.99 18.23
CA PHE A 401 18.62 -8.20 19.00
C PHE A 401 18.82 -9.50 18.21
N ARG A 402 18.52 -9.50 16.91
CA ARG A 402 18.59 -10.72 16.08
C ARG A 402 20.02 -11.19 15.86
N LEU A 403 20.95 -10.31 15.43
CA LEU A 403 22.34 -10.71 15.22
C LEU A 403 22.98 -11.15 16.54
N LYS A 404 22.68 -10.44 17.64
CA LYS A 404 23.10 -10.82 18.99
C LYS A 404 22.60 -12.22 19.38
N ILE A 405 21.32 -12.53 19.17
CA ILE A 405 20.79 -13.88 19.42
C ILE A 405 21.45 -14.91 18.53
N THR A 406 21.62 -14.64 17.24
CA THR A 406 22.19 -15.62 16.32
C THR A 406 23.64 -15.92 16.70
N LEU A 407 24.43 -14.92 17.11
CA LEU A 407 25.80 -15.12 17.59
C LEU A 407 25.87 -15.80 18.97
N GLU A 408 24.96 -15.47 19.90
CA GLU A 408 24.95 -16.04 21.27
C GLU A 408 24.32 -17.45 21.34
N LYS A 409 23.30 -17.71 20.53
CA LYS A 409 22.50 -18.96 20.55
C LYS A 409 22.80 -19.87 19.37
N GLY A 410 23.29 -19.35 18.25
CA GLY A 410 23.63 -20.13 17.06
C GLY A 410 24.71 -21.20 17.31
N PRO A 411 25.77 -20.95 18.11
CA PRO A 411 26.73 -22.00 18.46
C PRO A 411 26.11 -23.19 19.20
N ASN A 412 24.95 -23.01 19.87
CA ASN A 412 24.23 -24.12 20.51
C ASN A 412 23.51 -25.02 19.50
N LEU A 413 23.29 -24.58 18.25
CA LEU A 413 22.73 -25.40 17.18
C LEU A 413 23.76 -26.36 16.58
N VAL A 414 25.05 -26.03 16.73
CA VAL A 414 26.20 -26.87 16.30
C VAL A 414 26.68 -27.75 17.45
N SER A 415 26.75 -27.20 18.67
CA SER A 415 27.28 -27.93 19.84
C SER A 415 26.21 -28.73 20.60
N GLY A 416 24.98 -28.22 20.70
CA GLY A 416 23.84 -28.86 21.35
C GLY A 416 22.99 -29.71 20.40
N THR A 417 22.22 -30.64 20.94
CA THR A 417 21.22 -31.39 20.18
C THR A 417 19.93 -30.57 20.06
N ASN A 418 19.39 -30.46 18.85
CA ASN A 418 18.08 -29.85 18.64
C ASN A 418 16.95 -30.71 19.29
N VAL A 419 15.69 -30.25 19.21
CA VAL A 419 14.52 -30.96 19.78
C VAL A 419 14.32 -32.37 19.18
N TYR A 420 14.97 -32.67 18.07
CA TYR A 420 14.97 -33.95 17.36
C TYR A 420 16.26 -34.76 17.54
N GLY A 421 17.22 -34.29 18.34
CA GLY A 421 18.48 -34.99 18.62
C GLY A 421 19.59 -34.78 17.58
N GLU A 422 19.38 -33.95 16.57
CA GLU A 422 20.32 -33.70 15.47
C GLU A 422 21.16 -32.43 15.73
N LYS A 423 22.38 -32.41 15.18
CA LYS A 423 23.31 -31.27 15.23
C LYS A 423 23.40 -30.65 13.84
N LEU A 424 23.43 -29.33 13.76
CA LEU A 424 23.72 -28.66 12.50
C LEU A 424 25.19 -28.90 12.14
N ASP A 425 25.46 -29.19 10.87
CA ASP A 425 26.82 -29.26 10.35
C ASP A 425 27.53 -27.91 10.54
N PRO A 426 28.73 -27.87 11.14
CA PRO A 426 29.53 -26.65 11.28
C PRO A 426 29.73 -25.87 9.97
N GLU A 427 29.89 -26.55 8.83
CA GLU A 427 30.14 -25.88 7.54
C GLU A 427 28.87 -25.21 7.01
N VAL A 428 27.73 -25.90 7.10
CA VAL A 428 26.41 -25.35 6.74
C VAL A 428 26.03 -24.19 7.67
N TYR A 429 26.36 -24.30 8.96
CA TYR A 429 26.18 -23.21 9.91
C TYR A 429 26.99 -21.97 9.50
N GLN A 430 28.25 -22.16 9.10
CA GLN A 430 29.12 -21.07 8.72
C GLN A 430 28.62 -20.34 7.47
N ILE A 431 28.22 -21.08 6.42
CA ILE A 431 27.64 -20.51 5.19
C ILE A 431 26.34 -19.73 5.50
N MET A 432 25.48 -20.28 6.35
CA MET A 432 24.24 -19.62 6.76
C MET A 432 24.54 -18.35 7.56
N MET A 433 25.55 -18.38 8.42
CA MET A 433 25.98 -17.23 9.21
C MET A 433 26.60 -16.13 8.36
N ASP A 434 27.44 -16.47 7.39
CA ASP A 434 28.06 -15.51 6.48
C ASP A 434 27.00 -14.79 5.65
N THR A 435 26.04 -15.55 5.09
CA THR A 435 24.90 -14.97 4.36
C THR A 435 24.02 -14.11 5.27
N TYR A 436 23.83 -14.52 6.52
CA TYR A 436 23.04 -13.76 7.49
C TYR A 436 23.73 -12.45 7.89
N LEU A 437 25.04 -12.48 8.10
CA LEU A 437 25.89 -11.33 8.42
C LEU A 437 25.88 -10.31 7.28
N ASP A 438 26.08 -10.76 6.04
CA ASP A 438 26.00 -9.92 4.84
C ASP A 438 24.66 -9.19 4.77
N ASN A 439 23.56 -9.93 4.96
CA ASN A 439 22.22 -9.35 4.91
C ASN A 439 21.97 -8.34 6.04
N GLU A 440 22.53 -8.54 7.24
CA GLU A 440 22.41 -7.58 8.33
C GLU A 440 23.31 -6.36 8.15
N LEU A 441 24.51 -6.53 7.59
CA LEU A 441 25.40 -5.43 7.19
C LEU A 441 24.73 -4.55 6.13
N GLU A 442 24.19 -5.14 5.06
CA GLU A 442 23.47 -4.41 4.01
C GLU A 442 22.27 -3.63 4.58
N ARG A 443 21.49 -4.24 5.49
CA ARG A 443 20.40 -3.53 6.20
C ARG A 443 20.91 -2.43 7.13
N GLY A 444 22.06 -2.62 7.76
CA GLY A 444 22.73 -1.62 8.59
C GLY A 444 23.11 -0.40 7.75
N THR A 445 23.75 -0.63 6.62
CA THR A 445 24.16 0.39 5.65
C THR A 445 22.95 1.17 5.13
N ILE A 446 21.88 0.48 4.72
CA ILE A 446 20.65 1.15 4.25
C ILE A 446 20.06 2.05 5.35
N LEU A 447 19.96 1.58 6.59
CA LEU A 447 19.43 2.42 7.68
C LEU A 447 20.31 3.65 7.92
N ILE A 448 21.63 3.51 7.91
CA ILE A 448 22.53 4.65 8.15
C ILE A 448 22.42 5.68 7.03
N LEU A 449 22.35 5.23 5.78
CA LEU A 449 22.18 6.14 4.65
C LEU A 449 20.85 6.90 4.72
N ILE A 450 19.73 6.22 5.03
CA ILE A 450 18.44 6.91 5.24
C ILE A 450 18.53 7.87 6.44
N ARG A 451 19.23 7.48 7.50
CA ARG A 451 19.45 8.30 8.71
C ARG A 451 20.31 9.54 8.48
N GLU A 452 21.32 9.47 7.61
CA GLU A 452 22.25 10.56 7.35
C GLU A 452 21.78 11.48 6.22
N LEU A 453 21.03 10.94 5.26
CA LEU A 453 20.64 11.63 4.03
C LEU A 453 19.15 11.97 3.99
N GLY A 454 18.34 11.43 4.91
CA GLY A 454 16.90 11.56 4.95
C GLY A 454 16.18 10.47 4.16
N ALA A 455 14.88 10.63 3.94
CA ALA A 455 14.09 9.66 3.21
C ALA A 455 14.64 9.41 1.78
N LEU A 456 14.88 8.14 1.44
CA LEU A 456 15.46 7.74 0.15
C LEU A 456 14.59 6.69 -0.55
N THR A 457 14.64 6.67 -1.88
CA THR A 457 14.00 5.62 -2.68
C THR A 457 14.89 4.39 -2.81
N ALA A 458 14.32 3.26 -3.21
CA ALA A 458 15.09 2.06 -3.56
C ALA A 458 16.11 2.32 -4.68
N HIS A 459 15.80 3.23 -5.60
CA HIS A 459 16.69 3.65 -6.68
C HIS A 459 17.87 4.48 -6.15
N ASP A 460 17.59 5.49 -5.32
CA ASP A 460 18.65 6.32 -4.71
C ASP A 460 19.60 5.49 -3.87
N LEU A 461 19.05 4.52 -3.12
CA LEU A 461 19.84 3.59 -2.34
C LEU A 461 20.66 2.64 -3.23
N ALA A 462 20.14 2.24 -4.38
CA ALA A 462 20.86 1.38 -5.34
C ALA A 462 22.05 2.10 -5.95
N GLU A 463 21.87 3.35 -6.37
CA GLU A 463 22.96 4.18 -6.88
C GLU A 463 24.04 4.43 -5.82
N ARG A 464 23.63 4.68 -4.57
CA ARG A 464 24.57 5.05 -3.49
C ARG A 464 25.30 3.86 -2.88
N THR A 465 24.66 2.70 -2.81
CA THR A 465 25.25 1.48 -2.21
C THR A 465 25.84 0.54 -3.24
N ASN A 466 25.52 0.71 -4.52
CA ASN A 466 25.83 -0.24 -5.59
C ASN A 466 25.30 -1.67 -5.34
N ILE A 467 24.33 -1.79 -4.42
CA ILE A 467 23.54 -3.01 -4.20
C ILE A 467 22.43 -3.02 -5.26
N PRO A 468 22.19 -4.16 -5.93
CA PRO A 468 21.11 -4.28 -6.91
C PRO A 468 19.75 -3.80 -6.36
N GLN A 469 19.01 -3.05 -7.17
CA GLN A 469 17.78 -2.39 -6.73
C GLN A 469 16.72 -3.37 -6.22
N ASP A 470 16.63 -4.56 -6.81
CA ASP A 470 15.78 -5.67 -6.37
C ASP A 470 16.18 -6.19 -4.97
N ARG A 471 17.48 -6.32 -4.71
CA ARG A 471 18.02 -6.71 -3.41
C ARG A 471 17.72 -5.64 -2.36
N ILE A 472 17.94 -4.37 -2.68
CA ILE A 472 17.56 -3.25 -1.80
C ILE A 472 16.08 -3.26 -1.51
N LEU A 473 15.23 -3.43 -2.52
CA LEU A 473 13.79 -3.50 -2.35
C LEU A 473 13.40 -4.66 -1.40
N SER A 474 14.00 -5.83 -1.55
CA SER A 474 13.82 -6.96 -0.63
C SER A 474 14.18 -6.60 0.82
N HIS A 475 15.32 -5.91 1.03
CA HIS A 475 15.71 -5.43 2.36
C HIS A 475 14.74 -4.36 2.90
N LEU A 476 14.31 -3.40 2.08
CA LEU A 476 13.36 -2.34 2.45
C LEU A 476 12.00 -2.93 2.84
N LEU A 477 11.46 -3.86 2.05
CA LEU A 477 10.19 -4.54 2.35
C LEU A 477 10.26 -5.31 3.67
N ARG A 478 11.38 -6.02 3.89
CA ARG A 478 11.60 -6.76 5.13
C ARG A 478 11.75 -5.84 6.34
N MET A 479 12.52 -4.75 6.20
CA MET A 479 12.68 -3.74 7.26
C MET A 479 11.38 -2.98 7.53
N LYS A 480 10.55 -2.76 6.50
CA LYS A 480 9.22 -2.14 6.65
C LYS A 480 8.25 -3.05 7.40
N ARG A 481 8.24 -4.35 7.08
CA ARG A 481 7.45 -5.36 7.81
C ARG A 481 7.88 -5.48 9.26
N ASP A 482 9.18 -5.36 9.52
CA ASP A 482 9.76 -5.40 10.85
C ASP A 482 9.67 -4.02 11.56
N GLU A 483 8.87 -3.07 11.03
CA GLU A 483 8.59 -1.72 11.57
C GLU A 483 9.81 -0.78 11.74
N LEU A 484 10.94 -1.10 11.10
CA LEU A 484 12.16 -0.29 11.14
C LEU A 484 12.12 0.90 10.16
N LEU A 485 11.11 0.96 9.28
CA LEU A 485 10.94 1.98 8.26
C LEU A 485 9.49 2.50 8.21
N THR A 486 9.35 3.75 7.77
CA THR A 486 8.09 4.45 7.49
C THR A 486 8.07 4.95 6.05
N LEU A 487 6.87 5.20 5.52
CA LEU A 487 6.72 5.74 4.17
C LEU A 487 6.62 7.26 4.28
N ALA A 488 7.52 7.98 3.62
CA ALA A 488 7.58 9.44 3.66
C ALA A 488 6.90 10.12 2.45
N GLY A 489 6.46 9.33 1.47
CA GLY A 489 5.79 9.82 0.26
C GLY A 489 6.30 9.12 -1.00
N GLU A 490 6.17 9.80 -2.14
CA GLU A 490 6.61 9.33 -3.44
C GLU A 490 7.43 10.40 -4.16
N SER A 491 8.49 9.98 -4.85
CA SER A 491 9.34 10.82 -5.70
C SER A 491 9.52 10.12 -7.05
N HIS A 492 9.17 10.77 -8.15
CA HIS A 492 9.31 10.23 -9.51
C HIS A 492 8.70 8.83 -9.72
N GLY A 493 7.60 8.51 -9.02
CA GLY A 493 6.93 7.19 -9.07
C GLY A 493 7.55 6.12 -8.17
N TYR A 494 8.58 6.45 -7.39
CA TYR A 494 9.19 5.56 -6.39
C TYR A 494 8.81 5.98 -4.98
N ILE A 495 8.58 4.98 -4.13
CA ILE A 495 8.23 5.17 -2.71
C ILE A 495 9.48 5.60 -1.93
N LEU A 496 9.34 6.66 -1.12
CA LEU A 496 10.37 7.15 -0.19
C LEU A 496 10.26 6.41 1.15
N TYR A 497 11.37 5.82 1.58
CA TYR A 497 11.49 5.13 2.86
C TYR A 497 12.27 5.99 3.84
N ASP A 498 11.77 6.12 5.06
CA ASP A 498 12.39 6.87 6.14
C ASP A 498 12.48 6.05 7.43
N VAL A 499 13.42 6.35 8.31
CA VAL A 499 13.57 5.66 9.60
C VAL A 499 12.71 6.39 10.65
N PRO A 500 11.79 5.70 11.35
CA PRO A 500 11.06 6.30 12.46
C PRO A 500 12.04 6.72 13.55
N ARG A 501 12.20 8.03 13.72
CA ARG A 501 13.02 8.64 14.76
C ARG A 501 12.14 9.50 15.65
N THR A 502 12.49 9.56 16.93
CA THR A 502 12.02 10.62 17.81
C THR A 502 12.89 11.84 17.55
N PRO A 503 12.36 12.90 16.89
CA PRO A 503 13.14 14.11 16.65
C PRO A 503 13.62 14.71 17.97
N SER A 504 14.81 15.30 17.97
CA SER A 504 15.37 15.98 19.14
C SER A 504 14.51 17.20 19.53
N GLU A 505 14.63 17.68 20.77
CA GLU A 505 13.93 18.91 21.20
C GLU A 505 14.28 20.09 20.28
N ALA A 506 15.53 20.18 19.84
CA ALA A 506 16.00 21.18 18.87
C ALA A 506 15.34 21.04 17.49
N GLU A 507 15.25 19.81 16.98
CA GLU A 507 14.61 19.50 15.69
C GLU A 507 13.11 19.83 15.73
N ILE A 508 12.41 19.47 16.82
CA ILE A 508 11.00 19.80 17.04
C ILE A 508 10.81 21.32 17.11
N ALA A 509 11.66 22.03 17.86
CA ALA A 509 11.55 23.48 18.02
C ALA A 509 11.72 24.22 16.69
N ILE A 510 12.75 23.86 15.90
CA ILE A 510 13.02 24.49 14.60
C ILE A 510 11.96 24.14 13.56
N GLN A 511 11.51 22.88 13.52
CA GLN A 511 10.46 22.46 12.61
C GLN A 511 9.13 23.16 12.94
N THR A 512 8.78 23.25 14.22
CA THR A 512 7.57 23.94 14.67
C THR A 512 7.64 25.43 14.36
N ALA A 513 8.76 26.08 14.68
CA ALA A 513 8.97 27.51 14.43
C ALA A 513 8.92 27.85 12.92
N SER A 514 9.59 27.07 12.07
CA SER A 514 9.60 27.31 10.61
C SER A 514 8.24 27.08 9.96
N ASN A 515 7.49 26.03 10.37
CA ASN A 515 6.12 25.80 9.90
C ASN A 515 5.19 26.95 10.30
N LEU A 516 5.27 27.40 11.57
CA LEU A 516 4.44 28.49 12.07
C LEU A 516 4.83 29.84 11.45
N ALA A 517 6.11 30.05 11.14
CA ALA A 517 6.56 31.26 10.43
C ALA A 517 5.84 31.39 9.07
N LEU A 518 5.76 30.31 8.29
CA LEU A 518 5.04 30.32 7.02
C LEU A 518 3.55 30.61 7.20
N GLN A 519 2.88 29.89 8.12
CA GLN A 519 1.45 30.09 8.39
C GLN A 519 1.13 31.51 8.87
N LEU A 520 1.98 32.05 9.75
CA LEU A 520 1.83 33.42 10.27
C LEU A 520 2.08 34.47 9.19
N SER A 521 3.09 34.29 8.32
CA SER A 521 3.32 35.21 7.20
C SER A 521 2.14 35.22 6.22
N GLU A 522 1.55 34.06 5.93
CA GLU A 522 0.33 33.95 5.11
C GLU A 522 -0.86 34.64 5.74
N ALA A 523 -1.12 34.36 7.02
CA ALA A 523 -2.21 34.97 7.77
C ALA A 523 -2.02 36.49 7.93
N LYS A 524 -0.77 36.97 8.09
CA LYS A 524 -0.42 38.39 8.21
C LYS A 524 -0.74 39.15 6.92
N VAL A 525 -0.31 38.64 5.77
CA VAL A 525 -0.59 39.25 4.46
C VAL A 525 -2.10 39.27 4.19
N GLU A 526 -2.78 38.16 4.46
CA GLU A 526 -4.24 38.07 4.27
C GLU A 526 -5.00 39.02 5.22
N LEU A 527 -4.59 39.10 6.49
CA LEU A 527 -5.19 40.02 7.47
C LEU A 527 -5.00 41.48 7.04
N GLN A 528 -3.80 41.87 6.60
CA GLN A 528 -3.53 43.23 6.09
C GLN A 528 -4.38 43.54 4.85
N ARG A 529 -4.49 42.59 3.91
CA ARG A 529 -5.33 42.71 2.72
C ARG A 529 -6.79 42.96 3.11
N ILE A 530 -7.33 42.15 4.01
CA ILE A 530 -8.73 42.24 4.44
C ILE A 530 -9.01 43.55 5.19
N LEU A 531 -8.09 43.99 6.05
CA LEU A 531 -8.29 45.21 6.84
C LEU A 531 -8.24 46.50 5.99
N SER A 532 -7.55 46.46 4.84
CA SER A 532 -7.55 47.57 3.89
C SER A 532 -8.94 47.83 3.30
N GLU A 533 -9.65 46.78 2.88
CA GLU A 533 -10.98 46.84 2.26
C GLU A 533 -11.86 45.66 2.71
N LEU A 534 -12.47 45.77 3.90
CA LEU A 534 -13.29 44.70 4.48
C LEU A 534 -14.66 44.59 3.78
N LYS A 535 -14.91 43.46 3.12
CA LYS A 535 -16.22 43.13 2.49
C LYS A 535 -16.90 41.98 3.23
N ALA A 536 -18.23 41.89 3.10
CA ALA A 536 -19.02 40.81 3.69
C ALA A 536 -18.52 39.38 3.38
N PRO A 537 -18.11 39.03 2.14
CA PRO A 537 -17.55 37.69 1.86
C PRO A 537 -16.20 37.43 2.53
N ASP A 538 -15.42 38.47 2.88
CA ASP A 538 -14.10 38.31 3.48
C ASP A 538 -14.15 37.95 4.98
N ILE A 539 -15.31 38.02 5.65
CA ILE A 539 -15.45 37.70 7.09
C ILE A 539 -15.00 36.27 7.41
N GLY A 540 -15.27 35.32 6.50
CA GLY A 540 -14.81 33.94 6.67
C GLY A 540 -13.29 33.86 6.67
N ASN A 541 -12.64 34.55 5.73
CA ASN A 541 -11.19 34.60 5.62
C ASN A 541 -10.57 35.36 6.79
N LEU A 542 -11.21 36.43 7.28
CA LEU A 542 -10.79 37.17 8.47
C LEU A 542 -10.79 36.27 9.72
N THR A 543 -11.85 35.49 9.89
CA THR A 543 -11.97 34.52 10.99
C THR A 543 -10.84 33.50 10.91
N ASN A 544 -10.60 32.93 9.73
CA ASN A 544 -9.56 31.94 9.52
C ASN A 544 -8.16 32.51 9.82
N SER A 545 -7.84 33.71 9.33
CA SER A 545 -6.55 34.36 9.60
C SER A 545 -6.34 34.58 11.10
N LEU A 546 -7.33 35.12 11.82
CA LEU A 546 -7.24 35.33 13.27
C LEU A 546 -7.15 34.02 14.06
N GLU A 547 -7.81 32.95 13.61
CA GLU A 547 -7.65 31.61 14.20
C GLU A 547 -6.24 31.04 13.99
N VAL A 548 -5.62 31.28 12.84
CA VAL A 548 -4.22 30.89 12.61
C VAL A 548 -3.31 31.58 13.62
N PHE A 549 -3.49 32.88 13.87
CA PHE A 549 -2.77 33.59 14.94
C PHE A 549 -3.03 32.98 16.33
N SER A 550 -4.27 32.63 16.66
CA SER A 550 -4.61 32.00 17.95
C SER A 550 -3.92 30.66 18.13
N LYS A 551 -4.03 29.76 17.14
CA LYS A 551 -3.43 28.42 17.19
C LYS A 551 -1.91 28.49 17.19
N ALA A 552 -1.34 29.40 16.41
CA ALA A 552 0.10 29.64 16.39
C ALA A 552 0.60 30.12 17.75
N ARG A 553 -0.08 31.08 18.38
CA ARG A 553 0.24 31.55 19.73
C ARG A 553 0.24 30.41 20.74
N ASP A 554 -0.82 29.61 20.79
CA ASP A 554 -0.93 28.48 21.72
C ASP A 554 0.20 27.45 21.51
N THR A 555 0.57 27.22 20.25
CA THR A 555 1.67 26.31 19.90
C THR A 555 3.03 26.89 20.28
N LEU A 556 3.28 28.17 19.99
CA LEU A 556 4.52 28.87 20.34
C LEU A 556 4.74 28.97 21.85
N ALA A 557 3.66 29.09 22.65
CA ALA A 557 3.73 29.03 24.11
C ALA A 557 4.35 27.73 24.64
N SER A 558 4.21 26.63 23.87
CA SER A 558 4.74 25.31 24.24
C SER A 558 6.16 25.04 23.73
N VAL A 559 6.68 25.90 22.83
CA VAL A 559 8.02 25.72 22.25
C VAL A 559 9.08 26.03 23.30
N ARG A 560 10.00 25.08 23.47
CA ARG A 560 11.13 25.20 24.39
C ARG A 560 12.44 25.16 23.62
N VAL A 561 13.39 25.97 24.07
CA VAL A 561 14.77 25.94 23.60
C VAL A 561 15.65 25.75 24.82
N SER A 562 16.37 24.62 24.86
CA SER A 562 17.16 24.17 26.03
C SER A 562 16.35 24.13 27.34
N GLY A 563 15.09 23.67 27.26
CA GLY A 563 14.20 23.56 28.42
C GLY A 563 13.53 24.85 28.91
N ALA A 564 13.84 26.02 28.32
CA ALA A 564 13.21 27.30 28.65
C ALA A 564 12.12 27.68 27.63
N VAL A 565 11.00 28.24 28.11
CA VAL A 565 9.94 28.79 27.26
C VAL A 565 10.40 30.12 26.66
N ILE A 566 10.10 30.35 25.39
CA ILE A 566 10.53 31.53 24.65
C ILE A 566 9.50 32.64 24.83
N ASP A 567 9.94 33.74 25.45
CA ASP A 567 9.18 34.99 25.62
C ASP A 567 7.71 34.80 26.05
N GLU A 568 7.51 34.10 27.17
CA GLU A 568 6.20 33.87 27.78
C GLU A 568 5.41 35.18 28.02
N THR A 569 6.13 36.27 28.30
CA THR A 569 5.56 37.61 28.48
C THR A 569 4.81 38.09 27.24
N LYS A 570 5.43 38.08 26.05
CA LYS A 570 4.77 38.57 24.83
C LYS A 570 3.68 37.65 24.32
N VAL A 571 3.85 36.33 24.52
CA VAL A 571 2.82 35.33 24.18
C VAL A 571 1.54 35.57 24.99
N ASN A 572 1.67 35.93 26.27
CA ASN A 572 0.54 36.25 27.14
C ASN A 572 -0.04 37.65 26.86
N GLU A 573 0.79 38.64 26.53
CA GLU A 573 0.32 40.00 26.20
C GLU A 573 -0.60 40.03 24.96
N VAL A 574 -0.32 39.23 23.93
CA VAL A 574 -1.12 39.23 22.70
C VAL A 574 -2.40 38.36 22.81
N GLU A 575 -2.48 37.47 23.80
CA GLU A 575 -3.59 36.52 23.96
C GLU A 575 -4.96 37.22 24.00
N GLU A 576 -5.09 38.23 24.85
CA GLU A 576 -6.35 38.95 25.03
C GLU A 576 -6.76 39.67 23.75
N SER A 577 -5.78 40.20 22.99
CA SER A 577 -6.01 40.88 21.72
C SER A 577 -6.50 39.91 20.64
N ILE A 578 -5.84 38.76 20.48
CA ILE A 578 -6.25 37.73 19.50
C ILE A 578 -7.63 37.17 19.87
N ARG A 579 -7.84 36.80 21.13
CA ARG A 579 -9.11 36.21 21.59
C ARG A 579 -10.27 37.19 21.40
N SER A 580 -10.06 38.46 21.72
CA SER A 580 -11.06 39.51 21.51
C SER A 580 -11.36 39.70 20.03
N ALA A 581 -10.34 39.76 19.17
CA ALA A 581 -10.52 39.88 17.72
C ALA A 581 -11.29 38.70 17.11
N VAL A 582 -10.99 37.47 17.52
CA VAL A 582 -11.70 36.26 17.10
C VAL A 582 -13.17 36.32 17.53
N LEU A 583 -13.44 36.64 18.80
CA LEU A 583 -14.81 36.72 19.33
C LEU A 583 -15.64 37.81 18.64
N LEU A 584 -15.06 38.98 18.38
CA LEU A 584 -15.70 40.07 17.65
C LEU A 584 -16.07 39.63 16.24
N THR A 585 -15.14 38.98 15.53
CA THR A 585 -15.37 38.48 14.18
C THR A 585 -16.47 37.42 14.14
N TYR A 586 -16.50 36.50 15.10
CA TYR A 586 -17.56 35.49 15.23
C TYR A 586 -18.93 36.11 15.51
N ARG A 587 -19.01 37.12 16.39
CA ARG A 587 -20.25 37.85 16.67
C ARG A 587 -20.78 38.54 15.42
N THR A 588 -19.91 39.23 14.68
CA THR A 588 -20.30 39.91 13.43
C THR A 588 -20.69 38.91 12.35
N ARG A 589 -19.98 37.78 12.24
CA ARG A 589 -20.34 36.67 11.34
C ARG A 589 -21.72 36.09 11.66
N ALA A 590 -22.08 35.95 12.93
CA ALA A 590 -23.40 35.45 13.33
C ALA A 590 -24.54 36.43 13.02
N LYS A 591 -24.23 37.74 12.92
CA LYS A 591 -25.19 38.78 12.57
C LYS A 591 -25.38 38.96 11.06
N ILE A 592 -24.49 38.41 10.23
CA ILE A 592 -24.53 38.55 8.77
C ILE A 592 -24.90 37.19 8.15
N PRO A 593 -26.07 37.04 7.50
CA PRO A 593 -26.50 35.77 6.93
C PRO A 593 -25.55 35.31 5.82
N SER A 594 -25.37 33.99 5.71
CA SER A 594 -24.39 33.40 4.80
C SER A 594 -24.73 33.73 3.35
N THR A 595 -23.78 34.31 2.62
CA THR A 595 -23.83 34.47 1.16
C THR A 595 -23.52 33.15 0.45
N ARG A 596 -24.09 32.02 0.90
CA ARG A 596 -24.00 30.77 0.15
C ARG A 596 -24.82 30.91 -1.14
N PRO A 597 -24.34 30.40 -2.29
CA PRO A 597 -25.14 30.36 -3.50
C PRO A 597 -26.43 29.57 -3.21
N LYS A 598 -27.58 30.13 -3.58
CA LYS A 598 -28.87 29.44 -3.47
C LYS A 598 -28.83 28.20 -4.36
N VAL A 599 -28.85 27.01 -3.75
CA VAL A 599 -29.02 25.74 -4.49
C VAL A 599 -30.42 25.76 -5.10
N THR A 600 -30.54 25.55 -6.41
CA THR A 600 -31.86 25.46 -7.04
C THR A 600 -32.35 24.00 -7.02
N LEU A 601 -33.66 23.77 -7.10
CA LEU A 601 -34.26 22.43 -7.15
C LEU A 601 -33.65 21.53 -8.27
N LYS A 602 -33.07 22.14 -9.32
CA LYS A 602 -32.45 21.43 -10.44
C LYS A 602 -31.04 20.92 -10.15
N ASP A 603 -30.40 21.43 -9.10
CA ASP A 603 -29.03 21.09 -8.71
C ASP A 603 -28.99 19.98 -7.64
N LEU A 604 -30.15 19.53 -7.16
CA LEU A 604 -30.27 18.45 -6.18
C LEU A 604 -30.14 17.08 -6.87
N ALA A 605 -29.28 16.23 -6.34
CA ALA A 605 -29.09 14.84 -6.76
C ALA A 605 -29.56 13.88 -5.65
N ASP A 606 -29.81 12.62 -6.03
CA ASP A 606 -30.05 11.54 -5.08
C ASP A 606 -28.79 11.29 -4.24
N VAL A 607 -28.97 11.04 -2.95
CA VAL A 607 -27.85 10.81 -2.03
C VAL A 607 -27.90 9.38 -1.51
N ASP A 608 -26.78 8.66 -1.65
CA ASP A 608 -26.59 7.35 -1.04
C ASP A 608 -26.55 7.49 0.48
N VAL A 609 -27.36 6.68 1.16
CA VAL A 609 -27.39 6.62 2.61
C VAL A 609 -26.22 5.75 3.07
N PRO A 610 -25.26 6.29 3.86
CA PRO A 610 -24.10 5.53 4.28
C PRO A 610 -24.52 4.28 5.05
N SER A 611 -24.00 3.13 4.63
CA SER A 611 -24.16 1.87 5.36
C SER A 611 -23.38 1.93 6.68
N VAL A 612 -23.90 1.27 7.72
CA VAL A 612 -23.18 1.10 8.99
C VAL A 612 -21.83 0.43 8.69
N LEU A 613 -20.72 1.06 9.13
CA LEU A 613 -19.37 0.49 9.03
C LEU A 613 -19.37 -0.93 9.63
N ASP A 614 -18.71 -1.88 8.97
CA ASP A 614 -18.77 -3.31 9.33
C ASP A 614 -18.39 -3.57 10.80
N GLU A 615 -17.56 -2.72 11.39
CA GLU A 615 -17.15 -2.76 12.81
C GLU A 615 -18.32 -2.62 13.80
N TYR A 616 -19.38 -1.89 13.44
CA TYR A 616 -20.53 -1.62 14.32
C TYR A 616 -21.73 -2.53 14.04
N LYS A 617 -21.65 -3.36 12.99
CA LYS A 617 -22.73 -4.25 12.51
C LYS A 617 -23.16 -5.28 13.56
N ASN A 618 -22.22 -5.74 14.38
CA ASN A 618 -22.45 -6.73 15.45
C ASN A 618 -23.07 -6.10 16.71
N GLN A 619 -22.87 -4.79 16.94
CA GLN A 619 -23.36 -4.10 18.14
C GLN A 619 -24.76 -3.51 17.96
N MET A 620 -25.09 -3.04 16.75
CA MET A 620 -26.38 -2.36 16.49
C MET A 620 -27.47 -3.28 15.92
N GLY A 621 -27.12 -4.53 15.58
CA GLY A 621 -27.97 -5.37 14.74
C GLY A 621 -28.13 -4.76 13.34
N TYR A 622 -28.74 -5.50 12.41
CA TYR A 622 -28.96 -5.03 11.04
C TYR A 622 -30.07 -3.94 11.01
N ALA A 623 -29.76 -2.74 11.51
CA ALA A 623 -30.63 -1.58 11.48
C ALA A 623 -30.00 -0.53 10.56
N PRO A 624 -30.44 -0.39 9.29
CA PRO A 624 -30.11 0.80 8.52
C PRO A 624 -30.58 2.04 9.29
N LEU A 625 -29.98 3.20 9.04
CA LEU A 625 -30.44 4.47 9.60
C LEU A 625 -31.93 4.67 9.27
N LEU A 626 -32.81 4.32 10.22
CA LEU A 626 -34.25 4.45 10.08
C LEU A 626 -34.58 5.91 9.76
N GLY A 627 -35.21 6.12 8.60
CA GLY A 627 -35.59 7.43 8.08
C GLY A 627 -35.18 7.72 6.62
N PHE A 628 -34.30 6.92 6.00
CA PHE A 628 -33.74 7.22 4.67
C PHE A 628 -33.70 5.98 3.77
N GLY A 629 -34.42 6.05 2.65
CA GLY A 629 -34.48 5.01 1.62
C GLY A 629 -35.70 5.17 0.73
N THR A 630 -35.61 4.72 -0.51
CA THR A 630 -36.68 4.67 -1.51
C THR A 630 -37.17 3.24 -1.64
N ILE A 631 -38.49 3.05 -1.68
CA ILE A 631 -39.08 1.73 -1.94
C ILE A 631 -39.41 1.66 -3.42
N GLU A 632 -38.79 0.72 -4.11
CA GLU A 632 -39.14 0.38 -5.49
C GLU A 632 -40.17 -0.75 -5.51
N TRP A 633 -41.13 -0.63 -6.41
CA TRP A 633 -42.20 -1.60 -6.58
C TRP A 633 -42.13 -2.27 -7.95
N GLU A 634 -42.04 -3.60 -7.97
CA GLU A 634 -42.00 -4.38 -9.19
C GLU A 634 -43.36 -5.07 -9.46
N GLN A 635 -44.03 -4.67 -10.54
CA GLN A 635 -45.36 -5.19 -10.89
C GLN A 635 -45.34 -6.68 -11.29
N SER A 636 -44.23 -7.15 -11.85
CA SER A 636 -44.01 -8.55 -12.26
C SER A 636 -44.06 -9.52 -11.08
N ARG A 637 -43.77 -9.06 -9.85
CA ARG A 637 -43.77 -9.87 -8.61
C ARG A 637 -44.93 -9.54 -7.67
N CYS A 638 -45.69 -8.48 -7.95
CA CYS A 638 -46.75 -8.02 -7.05
C CYS A 638 -47.99 -8.91 -7.10
N LEU A 639 -48.41 -9.42 -5.94
CA LEU A 639 -49.63 -10.22 -5.80
C LEU A 639 -50.90 -9.36 -5.59
N GLY A 640 -50.78 -8.05 -5.34
CA GLY A 640 -51.92 -7.18 -5.06
C GLY A 640 -52.69 -7.58 -3.79
N CYS A 641 -51.98 -8.13 -2.80
CA CYS A 641 -52.54 -8.72 -1.57
C CYS A 641 -52.76 -7.72 -0.43
N LYS A 642 -52.39 -6.44 -0.61
CA LYS A 642 -52.42 -5.36 0.40
C LYS A 642 -51.57 -5.57 1.66
N SER A 643 -50.79 -6.64 1.77
CA SER A 643 -49.94 -6.89 2.95
C SER A 643 -48.99 -5.74 3.26
N CYS A 644 -48.39 -5.11 2.23
CA CYS A 644 -47.48 -3.99 2.41
C CYS A 644 -48.14 -2.71 2.95
N GLU A 645 -49.41 -2.48 2.63
CA GLU A 645 -50.21 -1.36 3.15
C GLU A 645 -50.60 -1.62 4.61
N ILE A 646 -51.10 -2.83 4.90
CA ILE A 646 -51.53 -3.24 6.25
C ILE A 646 -50.37 -3.23 7.25
N ASP A 647 -49.20 -3.73 6.85
CA ASP A 647 -48.03 -3.86 7.72
C ASP A 647 -47.15 -2.59 7.77
N CYS A 648 -47.53 -1.52 7.07
CA CYS A 648 -46.79 -0.27 7.10
C CYS A 648 -47.13 0.52 8.38
N PRO A 649 -46.21 0.68 9.34
CA PRO A 649 -46.51 1.37 10.60
C PRO A 649 -46.87 2.86 10.41
N GLU A 650 -46.33 3.47 9.35
CA GLU A 650 -46.53 4.90 9.03
C GLU A 650 -47.64 5.13 7.99
N ASN A 651 -48.33 4.07 7.54
CA ASN A 651 -49.33 4.14 6.45
C ASN A 651 -48.80 4.88 5.20
N ALA A 652 -47.54 4.61 4.87
CA ALA A 652 -46.81 5.23 3.77
C ALA A 652 -46.99 4.51 2.42
N ILE A 653 -47.71 3.39 2.40
CA ILE A 653 -47.92 2.59 1.19
C ILE A 653 -49.41 2.45 0.99
N GLU A 654 -49.90 2.72 -0.22
CA GLU A 654 -51.30 2.60 -0.58
C GLU A 654 -51.43 1.77 -1.87
N LEU A 655 -52.29 0.75 -1.87
CA LEU A 655 -52.62 0.01 -3.08
C LEU A 655 -53.76 0.73 -3.82
N LYS A 656 -53.43 1.50 -4.86
CA LYS A 656 -54.45 2.16 -5.69
C LYS A 656 -55.15 1.13 -6.58
N PRO A 657 -56.48 1.27 -6.78
CA PRO A 657 -57.26 0.41 -7.68
C PRO A 657 -57.02 0.77 -9.16
N ARG A 658 -55.76 0.72 -9.60
CA ARG A 658 -55.32 1.04 -10.97
C ARG A 658 -54.48 -0.10 -11.51
N ILE A 659 -54.72 -0.50 -12.76
CA ILE A 659 -53.96 -1.51 -13.47
C ILE A 659 -53.11 -0.82 -14.55
N GLU A 660 -51.80 -0.91 -14.38
CA GLU A 660 -50.82 -0.44 -15.37
C GLU A 660 -50.66 -1.50 -16.48
N ILE A 661 -51.65 -1.58 -17.38
CA ILE A 661 -51.67 -2.55 -18.48
C ILE A 661 -50.48 -2.43 -19.44
N PRO A 662 -49.97 -1.23 -19.80
CA PRO A 662 -48.84 -1.11 -20.72
C PRO A 662 -47.62 -1.92 -20.28
N LYS A 663 -47.38 -1.98 -18.96
CA LYS A 663 -46.28 -2.74 -18.34
C LYS A 663 -46.44 -4.25 -18.47
N PHE A 664 -47.65 -4.78 -18.69
CA PHE A 664 -47.84 -6.23 -18.89
C PHE A 664 -47.05 -6.72 -20.10
N PHE A 665 -46.87 -5.90 -21.13
CA PHE A 665 -46.13 -6.23 -22.36
C PHE A 665 -44.61 -6.12 -22.20
N GLU A 666 -44.13 -5.67 -21.04
CA GLU A 666 -42.70 -5.53 -20.71
C GLU A 666 -42.21 -6.67 -19.81
N ILE A 667 -43.11 -7.52 -19.31
CA ILE A 667 -42.78 -8.66 -18.45
C ILE A 667 -42.36 -9.86 -19.32
N SER A 668 -41.18 -10.42 -19.04
CA SER A 668 -40.66 -11.60 -19.76
C SER A 668 -41.44 -12.88 -19.43
N ASP A 669 -41.37 -13.87 -20.32
CA ASP A 669 -41.99 -15.19 -20.11
C ASP A 669 -41.45 -15.92 -18.86
N GLU A 670 -40.18 -15.70 -18.51
CA GLU A 670 -39.57 -16.25 -17.29
C GLU A 670 -40.19 -15.61 -16.05
N ALA A 671 -40.31 -14.28 -16.00
CA ALA A 671 -40.94 -13.58 -14.87
C ALA A 671 -42.43 -13.94 -14.72
N LEU A 672 -43.14 -14.15 -15.83
CA LEU A 672 -44.52 -14.66 -15.81
C LEU A 672 -44.62 -16.06 -15.20
N SER A 673 -43.61 -16.92 -15.37
CA SER A 673 -43.62 -18.28 -14.82
C SER A 673 -43.49 -18.31 -13.28
N GLN A 674 -42.97 -17.25 -12.68
CA GLN A 674 -42.82 -17.11 -11.22
C GLN A 674 -44.10 -16.63 -10.52
N LEU A 675 -45.07 -16.09 -11.26
CA LEU A 675 -46.36 -15.67 -10.73
C LEU A 675 -47.31 -16.86 -10.50
N PRO A 676 -48.30 -16.74 -9.60
CA PRO A 676 -49.36 -17.73 -9.49
C PRO A 676 -50.04 -18.03 -10.84
N SER A 677 -50.36 -19.30 -11.07
CA SER A 677 -50.84 -19.81 -12.37
C SER A 677 -52.04 -19.07 -12.96
N SER A 678 -52.96 -18.59 -12.11
CA SER A 678 -54.11 -17.79 -12.54
C SER A 678 -53.71 -16.43 -13.10
N ARG A 679 -52.68 -15.80 -12.54
CA ARG A 679 -52.23 -14.46 -12.91
C ARG A 679 -51.33 -14.48 -14.13
N SER A 680 -50.41 -15.43 -14.20
CA SER A 680 -49.56 -15.64 -15.37
C SER A 680 -50.40 -15.96 -16.61
N LEU A 681 -51.43 -16.81 -16.46
CA LEU A 681 -52.37 -17.12 -17.54
C LEU A 681 -53.20 -15.90 -17.94
N PHE A 682 -53.63 -15.06 -16.99
CA PHE A 682 -54.32 -13.81 -17.29
C PHE A 682 -53.43 -12.84 -18.09
N TYR A 683 -52.20 -12.59 -17.65
CA TYR A 683 -51.27 -11.68 -18.36
C TYR A 683 -50.94 -12.21 -19.75
N LYS A 684 -50.64 -13.51 -19.90
CA LYS A 684 -50.42 -14.15 -21.21
C LYS A 684 -51.64 -14.07 -22.13
N THR A 685 -52.84 -14.24 -21.57
CA THR A 685 -54.08 -14.12 -22.35
C THR A 685 -54.28 -12.68 -22.83
N VAL A 686 -54.03 -11.68 -21.99
CA VAL A 686 -54.09 -10.26 -22.38
C VAL A 686 -53.04 -9.93 -23.44
N GLN A 687 -51.81 -10.41 -23.28
CA GLN A 687 -50.74 -10.24 -24.28
C GLN A 687 -51.11 -10.87 -25.63
N ASN A 688 -51.69 -12.08 -25.63
CA ASN A 688 -52.06 -12.82 -26.85
C ASN A 688 -53.30 -12.25 -27.54
N LEU A 689 -54.25 -11.67 -26.79
CA LEU A 689 -55.48 -11.09 -27.35
C LEU A 689 -55.28 -9.67 -27.88
N ALA A 690 -54.20 -8.98 -27.48
CA ALA A 690 -53.97 -7.60 -27.86
C ALA A 690 -53.53 -7.47 -29.33
N THR A 691 -54.34 -6.82 -30.15
CA THR A 691 -53.99 -6.48 -31.52
C THR A 691 -53.07 -5.24 -31.62
N VAL A 692 -53.03 -4.41 -30.57
CA VAL A 692 -52.17 -3.22 -30.42
C VAL A 692 -51.78 -3.05 -28.95
N LYS A 693 -50.53 -2.65 -28.67
CA LYS A 693 -50.05 -2.38 -27.29
C LYS A 693 -50.86 -1.24 -26.66
N PRO A 694 -51.56 -1.45 -25.53
CA PRO A 694 -52.29 -0.41 -24.82
C PRO A 694 -51.34 0.66 -24.27
N SER A 695 -51.77 1.92 -24.30
CA SER A 695 -50.99 3.08 -23.82
C SER A 695 -51.59 3.75 -22.58
N LYS A 696 -52.76 3.30 -22.12
CA LYS A 696 -53.47 3.88 -20.98
C LYS A 696 -53.70 2.83 -19.90
N ASP A 697 -53.66 3.28 -18.66
CA ASP A 697 -53.98 2.46 -17.50
C ASP A 697 -55.48 2.35 -17.29
N ILE A 698 -55.91 1.28 -16.62
CA ILE A 698 -57.30 1.05 -16.28
C ILE A 698 -57.52 1.37 -14.81
N SER A 699 -58.40 2.33 -14.52
CA SER A 699 -58.92 2.56 -13.18
C SER A 699 -60.04 1.57 -12.89
N LEU A 700 -60.00 0.91 -11.75
CA LEU A 700 -61.06 0.04 -11.25
C LEU A 700 -62.02 0.86 -10.37
N GLU A 701 -63.31 0.59 -10.48
CA GLU A 701 -64.35 1.31 -9.71
C GLU A 701 -64.36 0.94 -8.22
N ASN A 702 -63.92 -0.28 -7.89
CA ASN A 702 -63.82 -0.80 -6.52
C ASN A 702 -62.46 -1.45 -6.29
N GLU A 703 -62.05 -1.56 -5.03
CA GLU A 703 -60.88 -2.34 -4.63
C GLU A 703 -61.07 -3.81 -5.04
N ALA A 704 -60.22 -4.30 -5.94
CA ALA A 704 -60.24 -5.68 -6.39
C ALA A 704 -59.01 -6.41 -5.82
N PRO A 705 -59.18 -7.34 -4.87
CA PRO A 705 -58.07 -8.13 -4.34
C PRO A 705 -57.32 -8.82 -5.48
N GLY A 706 -56.01 -8.62 -5.55
CA GLY A 706 -55.18 -9.13 -6.64
C GLY A 706 -54.83 -8.12 -7.72
N PHE A 707 -55.53 -6.99 -7.85
CA PHE A 707 -55.26 -5.99 -8.88
C PHE A 707 -55.10 -4.59 -8.28
N GLY A 708 -54.00 -3.92 -8.63
CA GLY A 708 -53.71 -2.57 -8.16
C GLY A 708 -52.26 -2.18 -8.38
N SER A 709 -51.97 -0.89 -8.30
CA SER A 709 -50.63 -0.32 -8.34
C SER A 709 -50.24 0.17 -6.96
N VAL A 710 -49.04 -0.18 -6.51
CA VAL A 710 -48.55 0.27 -5.21
C VAL A 710 -47.96 1.65 -5.36
N GLU A 711 -48.53 2.63 -4.65
CA GLU A 711 -47.95 3.97 -4.52
C GLU A 711 -47.33 4.11 -3.13
N VAL A 712 -46.13 4.69 -3.08
CA VAL A 712 -45.38 4.91 -1.85
C VAL A 712 -45.30 6.41 -1.61
N ASP A 713 -45.85 6.85 -0.47
CA ASP A 713 -45.69 8.20 0.02
C ASP A 713 -44.31 8.31 0.70
N LEU A 714 -43.35 8.85 -0.06
CA LEU A 714 -42.00 9.08 0.43
C LEU A 714 -41.95 9.99 1.65
N TRP A 715 -42.96 10.84 1.89
CA TRP A 715 -43.04 11.74 3.04
C TRP A 715 -43.26 11.01 4.37
N LEU A 716 -44.02 9.91 4.32
CA LEU A 716 -44.36 9.08 5.47
C LEU A 716 -43.42 7.89 5.62
N CYS A 717 -42.83 7.42 4.52
CA CYS A 717 -41.98 6.23 4.55
C CYS A 717 -40.69 6.47 5.37
N VAL A 718 -40.56 5.78 6.50
CA VAL A 718 -39.34 5.79 7.35
C VAL A 718 -38.32 4.71 6.96
N ALA A 719 -38.48 4.07 5.80
CA ALA A 719 -37.59 3.01 5.31
C ALA A 719 -37.36 1.87 6.32
N CYS A 720 -38.38 1.51 7.11
CA CYS A 720 -38.28 0.48 8.17
C CYS A 720 -38.14 -0.96 7.64
N ARG A 721 -38.25 -1.17 6.33
CA ARG A 721 -38.19 -2.48 5.64
C ARG A 721 -39.31 -3.48 6.02
N THR A 722 -40.28 -3.09 6.85
CA THR A 722 -41.38 -3.97 7.26
C THR A 722 -42.22 -4.44 6.05
N CYS A 723 -42.56 -3.51 5.15
CA CYS A 723 -43.31 -3.80 3.92
C CYS A 723 -42.58 -4.78 2.99
N VAL A 724 -41.25 -4.67 2.88
CA VAL A 724 -40.39 -5.61 2.12
C VAL A 724 -40.40 -6.98 2.76
N ARG A 725 -40.17 -7.06 4.09
CA ARG A 725 -40.13 -8.33 4.83
C ARG A 725 -41.46 -9.09 4.82
N ARG A 726 -42.57 -8.37 4.78
CA ARG A 726 -43.92 -8.93 4.83
C ARG A 726 -44.53 -9.16 3.44
N CYS A 727 -43.85 -8.74 2.36
CA CYS A 727 -44.37 -8.93 1.02
C CYS A 727 -44.32 -10.41 0.62
N PRO A 728 -45.47 -11.08 0.37
CA PRO A 728 -45.51 -12.50 0.04
C PRO A 728 -45.24 -12.79 -1.45
N GLY A 729 -44.63 -11.85 -2.18
CA GLY A 729 -44.30 -12.01 -3.60
C GLY A 729 -43.23 -13.10 -3.83
N PRO A 730 -43.13 -13.64 -5.05
CA PRO A 730 -42.09 -14.61 -5.42
C PRO A 730 -40.69 -14.00 -5.30
N GLU A 731 -39.68 -14.84 -5.02
CA GLU A 731 -38.24 -14.53 -4.92
C GLU A 731 -37.90 -13.11 -4.40
N GLY A 732 -37.98 -12.93 -3.07
CA GLY A 732 -37.56 -11.69 -2.39
C GLY A 732 -38.67 -10.65 -2.18
N GLY A 733 -39.87 -10.88 -2.72
CA GLY A 733 -41.01 -9.97 -2.61
C GLY A 733 -41.10 -8.98 -3.77
N ALA A 734 -42.19 -8.21 -3.82
CA ALA A 734 -42.46 -7.23 -4.88
C ALA A 734 -42.01 -5.80 -4.57
N LEU A 735 -41.41 -5.61 -3.38
CA LEU A 735 -40.91 -4.33 -2.91
C LEU A 735 -39.44 -4.48 -2.57
N GLU A 736 -38.61 -3.61 -3.11
CA GLU A 736 -37.19 -3.51 -2.79
C GLU A 736 -36.92 -2.18 -2.10
N LEU A 737 -36.06 -2.19 -1.07
CA LEU A 737 -35.65 -0.97 -0.39
C LEU A 737 -34.26 -0.58 -0.86
N GLU A 738 -34.17 0.47 -1.67
CA GLU A 738 -32.90 1.11 -1.98
C GLU A 738 -32.53 2.09 -0.86
N LEU A 739 -31.26 2.07 -0.45
CA LEU A 739 -30.70 3.02 0.51
C LEU A 739 -30.29 4.33 -0.20
N LYS A 740 -31.15 4.84 -1.08
CA LYS A 740 -30.99 6.14 -1.74
C LYS A 740 -32.06 7.10 -1.23
N TRP A 741 -31.72 8.37 -1.12
CA TRP A 741 -32.66 9.41 -0.73
C TRP A 741 -32.89 10.41 -1.87
N ASN A 742 -34.12 10.42 -2.40
CA ASN A 742 -34.54 11.36 -3.43
C ASN A 742 -34.85 12.75 -2.82
N LEU A 743 -33.80 13.57 -2.74
CA LEU A 743 -33.88 14.96 -2.28
C LEU A 743 -34.78 15.85 -3.16
N PRO A 744 -34.72 15.79 -4.51
CA PRO A 744 -35.55 16.62 -5.37
C PRO A 744 -37.06 16.53 -5.09
N GLU A 745 -37.57 15.30 -4.93
CA GLU A 745 -39.00 15.06 -4.72
C GLU A 745 -39.48 15.55 -3.34
N VAL A 746 -38.66 15.34 -2.31
CA VAL A 746 -38.95 15.80 -0.95
C VAL A 746 -38.98 17.33 -0.85
N VAL A 747 -38.01 18.03 -1.47
CA VAL A 747 -37.96 19.49 -1.45
C VAL A 747 -39.09 20.11 -2.29
N LYS A 748 -39.47 19.45 -3.40
CA LYS A 748 -40.62 19.87 -4.22
C LYS A 748 -41.94 19.79 -3.46
N HIS A 749 -42.15 18.73 -2.66
CA HIS A 749 -43.35 18.64 -1.82
C HIS A 749 -43.39 19.76 -0.77
N ILE A 750 -42.26 20.05 -0.10
CA ILE A 750 -42.16 21.12 0.91
C ILE A 750 -42.50 22.49 0.30
N THR A 751 -41.85 22.85 -0.81
CA THR A 751 -42.09 24.13 -1.51
C THR A 751 -43.51 24.27 -2.08
N SER A 752 -44.25 23.16 -2.23
CA SER A 752 -45.66 23.18 -2.64
C SER A 752 -46.67 23.25 -1.49
N THR A 753 -46.23 22.99 -0.25
CA THR A 753 -47.08 23.00 0.97
C THR A 753 -46.77 24.16 1.92
N SER A 754 -45.61 24.81 1.76
CA SER A 754 -45.31 26.16 2.28
C SER A 754 -45.87 27.22 1.34
#